data_AF-A0A4Y2AIS5-F1
#
_entry.id   AF-A0A4Y2AIS5-F1
#
_cell.length_a   1.000
_cell.length_b   1.000
_cell.length_c   1.000
_cell.angle_alpha   90.00
_cell.angle_beta   90.00
_cell.angle_gamma   90.00
#
_symmetry.space_group_name_H-M   'P 1'
#
loop_
_entity.id
_entity.type
_entity.pdbx_description
1 polymer ?
#
loop_
_entity_poly.entity_id
_entity_poly.type
_entity_poly.pdbx_seq_one_letter_code
_entity_poly.pdbx_strand_id
1 'polypeptide(L)'
;MKLFEILKGAHNSYKISMDFQSSEKFCQLLKCVLDVMCQILEISDSCEMSKNAEEMLCYMKSVMVMEASSAVRCVRQLLKCLFGTNLVVLCQEAQLVLGLNKKCTSSNRLSSSIPGLYYTIVSYPYTDFTHSLAEKAMKSVPSDMNDDLVSFRCLNWVKRGSDKLASVLKSGTKGEKANLASHIRLFEGVVIRALQQYTISSDINLQCQVLDLLAQLVQLRVNYCLLDADQIFISHVIKQFEFIEEGQILKADMLIPRIFYFLILLSYERYHSKPIISVPKILQLCDGLIASGQSPEKYIIPALQPVIEDLFLLRSMNKMDVGKELDAQREVVISTLFKLVYYPQVLDLFFLIIKHSHQEGEDKWRKTSRQVVDVILPLLSRQQIQIENQEELNILHKLLEAVASNVFRPVDILLKALFSQPKDLTVPPNINRWMCMVLTVLRVLISQANEEAVLSRLADMGITIKIYKLGLSPSLRCEKEKADFSVSNACPEFLPGATFARFLFQVLGVVVESLYNHAYMHSLQFSDNVFLCQQASHLLLYFTYMFQSGTFRRLTTSAMTIIKEELSEQEVPSEYPVYYTINEIENLFHKIAPFYPTLVVQWCNILTLLNYDNRKFWSKIVQPHQEPEDVEPTTISMQVIEKNIIFLPCNLEMVHRGGIILLCDYVCENPTDVVQMTWLIVNHVNDIIDLSLETTVQDFIR
;
A
#
# COMPACT_ATOMS: atom_id res chain seq x y z
N MET A 1 16.48 -1.15 -50.65
CA MET A 1 17.83 -1.64 -51.01
C MET A 1 18.94 -1.14 -50.08
N LYS A 2 19.14 0.18 -49.86
CA LYS A 2 20.20 0.68 -48.95
C LYS A 2 20.14 0.10 -47.51
N LEU A 3 18.96 0.05 -46.90
CA LEU A 3 18.77 -0.53 -45.56
C LEU A 3 19.13 -2.02 -45.53
N PHE A 4 18.77 -2.78 -46.56
CA PHE A 4 19.10 -4.19 -46.66
C PHE A 4 20.61 -4.43 -46.70
N GLU A 5 21.36 -3.65 -47.49
CA GLU A 5 22.83 -3.78 -47.53
C GLU A 5 23.48 -3.44 -46.18
N ILE A 6 22.95 -2.45 -45.46
CA ILE A 6 23.42 -2.10 -44.11
C ILE A 6 23.15 -3.25 -43.12
N LEU A 7 21.93 -3.79 -43.12
CA LEU A 7 21.54 -4.90 -42.25
C LEU A 7 22.31 -6.19 -42.57
N LYS A 8 22.53 -6.47 -43.86
CA LYS A 8 23.32 -7.61 -44.32
C LYS A 8 24.78 -7.47 -43.89
N GLY A 9 25.36 -6.27 -43.99
CA GLY A 9 26.68 -5.97 -43.47
C GLY A 9 26.77 -6.21 -41.96
N ALA A 10 25.82 -5.70 -41.19
CA ALA A 10 25.77 -5.89 -39.74
C ALA A 10 25.58 -7.37 -39.34
N HIS A 11 24.73 -8.13 -40.05
CA HIS A 11 24.52 -9.55 -39.81
C HIS A 11 25.77 -10.39 -40.15
N ASN A 12 26.48 -10.06 -41.23
CA ASN A 12 27.74 -10.73 -41.56
C ASN A 12 28.81 -10.49 -40.48
N SER A 13 28.90 -9.27 -39.96
CA SER A 13 29.78 -8.96 -38.83
C SER A 13 29.40 -9.75 -37.58
N TYR A 14 28.10 -9.85 -37.27
CA TYR A 14 27.60 -10.68 -36.17
C TYR A 14 27.98 -12.15 -36.33
N LYS A 15 27.83 -12.72 -37.53
CA LYS A 15 28.10 -14.15 -37.78
C LYS A 15 29.57 -14.53 -37.61
N ILE A 16 30.48 -13.60 -37.90
CA ILE A 16 31.93 -13.82 -37.86
C ILE A 16 32.51 -13.49 -36.48
N SER A 17 31.84 -12.63 -35.71
CA SER A 17 32.28 -12.18 -34.39
C SER A 17 31.66 -13.01 -33.28
N MET A 18 32.47 -13.46 -32.32
CA MET A 18 32.00 -14.07 -31.07
C MET A 18 31.77 -13.02 -29.97
N ASP A 19 32.02 -11.74 -30.24
CA ASP A 19 31.89 -10.67 -29.26
C ASP A 19 30.42 -10.25 -29.09
N PHE A 20 29.89 -10.45 -27.88
CA PHE A 20 28.53 -10.08 -27.50
C PHE A 20 28.25 -8.58 -27.71
N GLN A 21 29.23 -7.69 -27.62
CA GLN A 21 29.01 -6.25 -27.84
C GLN A 21 28.77 -5.91 -29.32
N SER A 22 29.46 -6.62 -30.23
CA SER A 22 29.24 -6.47 -31.67
C SER A 22 27.86 -6.99 -32.11
N SER A 23 27.27 -7.90 -31.33
CA SER A 23 25.93 -8.45 -31.56
C SER A 23 24.79 -7.50 -31.24
N GLU A 24 25.03 -6.51 -30.37
CA GLU A 24 23.98 -5.61 -29.89
C GLU A 24 23.38 -4.79 -31.02
N LYS A 25 24.16 -4.25 -31.96
CA LYS A 25 23.59 -3.32 -32.97
C LYS A 25 22.53 -3.95 -33.86
N PHE A 26 22.76 -5.18 -34.33
CA PHE A 26 21.81 -5.88 -35.19
C PHE A 26 20.66 -6.50 -34.39
N CYS A 27 20.98 -7.22 -33.30
CA CYS A 27 19.99 -7.92 -32.49
C CYS A 27 19.12 -6.95 -31.68
N GLN A 28 19.68 -5.86 -31.15
CA GLN A 28 18.91 -4.81 -30.47
C GLN A 28 18.00 -4.06 -31.44
N LEU A 29 18.45 -3.76 -32.66
CA LEU A 29 17.58 -3.15 -33.67
C LEU A 29 16.41 -4.09 -34.01
N LEU A 30 16.69 -5.38 -34.21
CA LEU A 30 15.66 -6.39 -34.46
C LEU A 30 14.66 -6.47 -33.29
N LYS A 31 15.16 -6.51 -32.06
CA LYS A 31 14.34 -6.47 -30.84
C LYS A 31 13.45 -5.23 -30.79
N CYS A 32 14.00 -4.03 -31.02
CA CYS A 32 13.23 -2.79 -31.07
C CYS A 32 12.14 -2.82 -32.14
N VAL A 33 12.43 -3.34 -33.34
CA VAL A 33 11.44 -3.47 -34.42
C VAL A 33 10.30 -4.41 -34.01
N LEU A 34 10.61 -5.55 -33.39
CA LEU A 34 9.62 -6.49 -32.90
C LEU A 34 8.80 -5.91 -31.73
N ASP A 35 9.43 -5.17 -30.82
CA ASP A 35 8.75 -4.52 -29.70
C ASP A 35 7.77 -3.45 -30.18
N VAL A 36 8.16 -2.62 -31.15
CA VAL A 36 7.27 -1.64 -31.80
C VAL A 36 6.14 -2.34 -32.55
N MET A 37 6.42 -3.45 -33.25
CA MET A 37 5.40 -4.26 -33.91
C MET A 37 4.38 -4.80 -32.89
N CYS A 38 4.82 -5.29 -31.74
CA CYS A 38 3.93 -5.73 -30.66
C CYS A 38 3.00 -4.59 -30.21
N GLN A 39 3.52 -3.37 -30.05
CA GLN A 39 2.71 -2.22 -29.64
C GLN A 39 1.68 -1.84 -30.71
N ILE A 40 2.06 -1.87 -31.99
CA ILE A 40 1.13 -1.59 -33.11
C ILE A 40 0.01 -2.64 -33.15
N LEU A 41 0.32 -3.92 -32.91
CA LEU A 41 -0.65 -5.01 -32.88
C LEU A 41 -1.70 -4.87 -31.75
N GLU A 42 -1.40 -4.16 -30.66
CA GLU A 42 -2.40 -3.83 -29.64
C GLU A 42 -3.50 -2.88 -30.15
N ILE A 43 -3.17 -2.06 -31.16
CA ILE A 43 -4.02 -1.00 -31.70
C ILE A 43 -4.60 -1.37 -33.08
N SER A 44 -4.15 -2.49 -33.66
CA SER A 44 -4.54 -2.93 -35.00
C SER A 44 -5.90 -3.63 -35.03
N ASP A 45 -6.62 -3.50 -36.14
CA ASP A 45 -7.85 -4.26 -36.37
C ASP A 45 -7.55 -5.71 -36.84
N SER A 46 -8.35 -6.64 -36.34
CA SER A 46 -8.27 -8.08 -36.65
C SER A 46 -8.49 -8.37 -38.14
N CYS A 47 -9.36 -7.62 -38.82
CA CYS A 47 -9.69 -7.82 -40.23
C CYS A 47 -8.51 -7.51 -41.15
N GLU A 48 -7.77 -6.45 -40.87
CA GLU A 48 -6.58 -6.07 -41.65
C GLU A 48 -5.43 -7.04 -41.37
N MET A 49 -5.20 -7.35 -40.10
CA MET A 49 -4.07 -8.18 -39.69
C MET A 49 -4.21 -9.65 -40.13
N SER A 50 -5.45 -10.17 -40.24
CA SER A 50 -5.71 -11.53 -40.72
C SER A 50 -5.16 -11.82 -42.12
N LYS A 51 -5.19 -10.82 -43.02
CA LYS A 51 -4.69 -10.95 -44.40
C LYS A 51 -3.17 -11.09 -44.47
N ASN A 52 -2.47 -10.49 -43.52
CA ASN A 52 -1.01 -10.43 -43.48
C ASN A 52 -0.41 -11.45 -42.47
N ALA A 53 -1.26 -12.19 -41.75
CA ALA A 53 -0.84 -13.07 -40.66
C ALA A 53 0.12 -14.18 -41.13
N GLU A 54 -0.13 -14.78 -42.30
CA GLU A 54 0.73 -15.86 -42.85
C GLU A 54 2.15 -15.36 -43.15
N GLU A 55 2.26 -14.19 -43.79
CA GLU A 55 3.54 -13.55 -44.12
C GLU A 55 4.30 -13.17 -42.83
N MET A 56 3.61 -12.55 -41.86
CA MET A 56 4.21 -12.19 -40.58
C MET A 56 4.72 -13.42 -39.82
N LEU A 57 3.96 -14.51 -39.81
CA LEU A 57 4.39 -15.76 -39.17
C LEU A 57 5.62 -16.37 -39.85
N CYS A 58 5.74 -16.26 -41.17
CA CYS A 58 6.94 -16.67 -41.90
C CYS A 58 8.17 -15.84 -41.50
N TYR A 59 8.00 -14.52 -41.32
CA TYR A 59 9.07 -13.66 -40.81
C TYR A 59 9.45 -14.02 -39.37
N MET A 60 8.46 -14.19 -38.48
CA MET A 60 8.72 -14.58 -37.08
C MET A 60 9.46 -15.92 -37.02
N LYS A 61 9.04 -16.91 -37.82
CA LYS A 61 9.70 -18.22 -37.90
C LYS A 61 11.18 -18.13 -38.28
N SER A 62 11.53 -17.16 -39.13
CA SER A 62 12.91 -16.93 -39.59
C SER A 62 13.73 -16.15 -38.56
N VAL A 63 13.12 -15.13 -37.96
CA VAL A 63 13.74 -14.26 -36.95
C VAL A 63 13.97 -14.97 -35.62
N MET A 64 13.16 -15.97 -35.28
CA MET A 64 13.23 -16.72 -34.02
C MET A 64 14.55 -17.50 -33.83
N VAL A 65 15.33 -17.72 -34.90
CA VAL A 65 16.68 -18.29 -34.80
C VAL A 65 17.66 -17.30 -34.17
N MET A 66 17.43 -16.00 -34.37
CA MET A 66 18.27 -14.91 -33.90
C MET A 66 17.77 -14.34 -32.58
N GLU A 67 16.50 -13.93 -32.54
CA GLU A 67 15.87 -13.25 -31.41
C GLU A 67 14.58 -13.97 -31.03
N ALA A 68 14.72 -15.10 -30.34
CA ALA A 68 13.62 -15.98 -30.01
C ALA A 68 12.57 -15.34 -29.09
N SER A 69 13.01 -14.67 -28.01
CA SER A 69 12.12 -14.11 -26.98
C SER A 69 11.16 -13.05 -27.55
N SER A 70 11.72 -12.08 -28.27
CA SER A 70 10.97 -10.99 -28.90
C SER A 70 10.05 -11.49 -30.03
N ALA A 71 10.49 -12.50 -30.80
CA ALA A 71 9.68 -13.11 -31.85
C ALA A 71 8.47 -13.86 -31.25
N VAL A 72 8.66 -14.67 -30.21
CA VAL A 72 7.57 -15.38 -29.52
C VAL A 72 6.58 -14.38 -28.91
N ARG A 73 7.08 -13.28 -28.32
CA ARG A 73 6.22 -12.18 -27.83
C ARG A 73 5.37 -11.57 -28.95
N CYS A 74 5.95 -11.34 -30.13
CA CYS A 74 5.24 -10.80 -31.28
C CYS A 74 4.19 -11.79 -31.81
N VAL A 75 4.50 -13.09 -31.83
CA VAL A 75 3.55 -14.15 -32.21
C VAL A 75 2.35 -14.18 -31.26
N ARG A 76 2.61 -14.09 -29.95
CA ARG A 76 1.57 -13.99 -28.92
C ARG A 76 0.68 -12.77 -29.15
N GLN A 77 1.29 -11.62 -29.49
CA GLN A 77 0.55 -10.38 -29.72
C GLN A 77 -0.27 -10.39 -31.01
N LEU A 78 0.25 -11.02 -32.08
CA LEU A 78 -0.49 -11.26 -33.32
C LEU A 78 -1.72 -12.14 -33.03
N LEU A 79 -1.54 -13.18 -32.24
CA LEU A 79 -2.64 -14.04 -31.80
C LEU A 79 -3.65 -13.27 -30.93
N LYS A 80 -3.23 -12.33 -30.07
CA LYS A 80 -4.19 -11.43 -29.38
C LYS A 80 -5.04 -10.61 -30.36
N CYS A 81 -4.39 -10.02 -31.37
CA CYS A 81 -5.05 -9.18 -32.37
C CYS A 81 -6.06 -9.98 -33.22
N LEU A 82 -5.65 -11.15 -33.74
CA LEU A 82 -6.52 -11.99 -34.59
C LEU A 82 -7.76 -12.52 -33.85
N PHE A 83 -7.64 -12.75 -32.54
CA PHE A 83 -8.74 -13.27 -31.72
C PHE A 83 -9.52 -12.18 -30.98
N GLY A 84 -9.25 -10.90 -31.26
CA GLY A 84 -9.99 -9.77 -30.68
C GLY A 84 -9.78 -9.58 -29.18
N THR A 85 -8.62 -9.99 -28.66
CA THR A 85 -8.22 -9.81 -27.24
C THR A 85 -7.17 -8.72 -27.05
N ASN A 86 -6.92 -7.93 -28.09
CA ASN A 86 -6.04 -6.77 -28.05
C ASN A 86 -6.74 -5.55 -27.41
N LEU A 87 -5.93 -4.57 -27.03
CA LEU A 87 -6.36 -3.41 -26.25
C LEU A 87 -7.51 -2.63 -26.92
N VAL A 88 -7.45 -2.39 -28.24
CA VAL A 88 -8.48 -1.59 -28.93
C VAL A 88 -9.86 -2.23 -28.88
N VAL A 89 -9.95 -3.54 -29.13
CA VAL A 89 -11.24 -4.25 -29.07
C VAL A 89 -11.80 -4.23 -27.65
N LEU A 90 -10.94 -4.43 -26.65
CA LEU A 90 -11.36 -4.42 -25.25
C LEU A 90 -11.76 -3.03 -24.76
N CYS A 91 -11.08 -1.96 -25.19
CA CYS A 91 -11.42 -0.58 -24.84
C CYS A 91 -12.76 -0.16 -25.45
N GLN A 92 -13.01 -0.51 -26.72
CA GLN A 92 -14.32 -0.26 -27.35
C GLN A 92 -15.45 -0.97 -26.61
N GLU A 93 -15.21 -2.19 -26.13
CA GLU A 93 -16.19 -2.92 -25.33
C GLU A 93 -16.38 -2.33 -23.92
N ALA A 94 -15.32 -1.91 -23.24
CA ALA A 94 -15.43 -1.24 -21.94
C ALA A 94 -16.28 0.04 -22.04
N GLN A 95 -16.15 0.80 -23.13
CA GLN A 95 -16.97 1.98 -23.41
C GLN A 95 -18.45 1.63 -23.65
N LEU A 96 -18.74 0.50 -24.31
CA LEU A 96 -20.10 0.03 -24.59
C LEU A 96 -20.80 -0.59 -23.36
N VAL A 97 -20.07 -1.32 -22.51
CA VAL A 97 -20.61 -1.97 -21.30
C VAL A 97 -20.82 -0.98 -20.16
N LEU A 98 -19.93 0.01 -20.02
CA LEU A 98 -20.01 0.97 -18.91
C LEU A 98 -20.86 2.20 -19.23
N GLY A 99 -21.44 2.31 -20.44
CA GLY A 99 -22.21 3.48 -20.84
C GLY A 99 -21.46 4.78 -20.54
N LEU A 100 -20.13 4.78 -20.67
CA LEU A 100 -19.26 5.89 -20.29
C LEU A 100 -19.31 6.99 -21.38
N ASN A 101 -20.50 7.55 -21.55
CA ASN A 101 -20.65 8.98 -21.77
C ASN A 101 -20.71 9.72 -20.42
N LYS A 102 -20.01 9.21 -19.38
CA LYS A 102 -19.60 10.07 -18.28
C LYS A 102 -18.53 10.98 -18.87
N LYS A 103 -18.94 12.20 -19.24
CA LYS A 103 -18.05 13.37 -19.10
C LYS A 103 -17.27 13.14 -17.80
N CYS A 104 -15.94 13.25 -17.83
CA CYS A 104 -15.16 13.40 -16.60
C CYS A 104 -15.73 14.59 -15.82
N THR A 105 -16.70 14.32 -14.96
CA THR A 105 -17.23 15.23 -13.96
C THR A 105 -17.02 14.56 -12.61
N SER A 106 -15.76 14.22 -12.35
CA SER A 106 -15.21 14.12 -11.00
C SER A 106 -13.97 15.01 -10.84
N SER A 107 -13.73 15.92 -11.79
CA SER A 107 -13.19 17.22 -11.45
C SER A 107 -14.30 17.98 -10.72
N ASN A 108 -14.44 17.71 -9.42
CA ASN A 108 -15.00 18.71 -8.52
C ASN A 108 -14.32 20.01 -8.89
N ARG A 109 -15.16 20.97 -9.27
CA ARG A 109 -14.81 22.28 -9.80
C ARG A 109 -13.54 22.77 -9.11
N LEU A 110 -12.45 22.85 -9.86
CA LEU A 110 -11.37 23.76 -9.53
C LEU A 110 -12.01 25.15 -9.52
N SER A 111 -12.46 25.62 -8.35
CA SER A 111 -12.45 27.04 -8.12
C SER A 111 -11.02 27.47 -8.41
N SER A 112 -10.88 28.52 -9.21
CA SER A 112 -9.60 29.07 -9.66
C SER A 112 -8.80 29.73 -8.52
N SER A 113 -8.99 29.29 -7.28
CA SER A 113 -8.21 29.69 -6.13
C SER A 113 -7.08 28.68 -5.95
N ILE A 114 -5.84 29.16 -6.01
CA ILE A 114 -4.68 28.37 -5.64
C ILE A 114 -4.92 27.87 -4.20
N PRO A 115 -4.85 26.57 -3.94
CA PRO A 115 -5.08 26.05 -2.59
C PRO A 115 -4.08 26.71 -1.62
N GLY A 116 -4.62 27.31 -0.55
CA GLY A 116 -3.82 27.91 0.51
C GLY A 116 -2.98 26.89 1.28
N LEU A 117 -2.07 27.39 2.10
CA LEU A 117 -1.23 26.61 3.00
C LEU A 117 -2.09 25.75 3.94
N TYR A 118 -3.11 26.35 4.56
CA TYR A 118 -4.01 25.66 5.48
C TYR A 118 -4.74 24.50 4.79
N TYR A 119 -5.24 24.77 3.59
CA TYR A 119 -5.94 23.77 2.79
C TYR A 119 -5.06 22.56 2.52
N THR A 120 -3.82 22.80 2.07
CA THR A 120 -2.90 21.74 1.65
C THR A 120 -2.41 20.88 2.82
N ILE A 121 -2.11 21.49 3.98
CA ILE A 121 -1.48 20.80 5.11
C ILE A 121 -2.50 20.16 6.06
N VAL A 122 -3.67 20.81 6.26
CA VAL A 122 -4.63 20.44 7.30
C VAL A 122 -5.99 20.05 6.70
N SER A 123 -6.64 20.95 5.96
CA SER A 123 -8.04 20.74 5.54
C SER A 123 -8.21 19.60 4.54
N TYR A 124 -7.37 19.53 3.50
CA TYR A 124 -7.44 18.48 2.48
C TYR A 124 -7.20 17.07 3.05
N PRO A 125 -6.08 16.78 3.76
CA PRO A 125 -5.87 15.45 4.33
C PRO A 125 -6.96 15.07 5.36
N TYR A 126 -7.49 16.03 6.12
CA TYR A 126 -8.60 15.79 7.04
C TYR A 126 -9.91 15.43 6.31
N THR A 127 -10.26 16.16 5.24
CA THR A 127 -11.48 15.91 4.46
C THR A 127 -11.41 14.59 3.69
N ASP A 128 -10.26 14.26 3.11
CA ASP A 128 -10.05 12.96 2.44
C ASP A 128 -10.15 11.79 3.43
N PHE A 129 -9.53 11.92 4.62
CA PHE A 129 -9.60 10.91 5.67
C PHE A 129 -11.03 10.70 6.20
N THR A 130 -11.75 11.79 6.49
CA THR A 130 -13.14 11.72 6.96
C THR A 130 -14.07 11.11 5.91
N HIS A 131 -13.86 11.40 4.63
CA HIS A 131 -14.59 10.76 3.52
C HIS A 131 -14.30 9.25 3.46
N SER A 132 -13.03 8.85 3.57
CA SER A 132 -12.63 7.43 3.61
C SER A 132 -13.31 6.66 4.75
N LEU A 133 -13.44 7.29 5.93
CA LEU A 133 -14.15 6.70 7.07
C LEU A 133 -15.68 6.62 6.83
N ALA A 134 -16.27 7.66 6.23
CA ALA A 134 -17.72 7.74 5.98
C ALA A 134 -18.20 6.76 4.91
N GLU A 135 -17.42 6.53 3.84
CA GLU A 135 -17.77 5.53 2.80
C GLU A 135 -18.02 4.13 3.39
N LYS A 136 -17.30 3.77 4.46
CA LYS A 136 -17.46 2.49 5.14
C LYS A 136 -18.77 2.38 5.91
N ALA A 137 -19.27 3.49 6.47
CA ALA A 137 -20.57 3.53 7.13
C ALA A 137 -21.75 3.36 6.15
N MET A 138 -21.58 3.77 4.89
CA MET A 138 -22.61 3.70 3.85
C MET A 138 -22.61 2.40 3.02
N LYS A 139 -21.49 1.66 2.97
CA LYS A 139 -21.35 0.41 2.19
C LYS A 139 -21.94 -0.82 2.89
N SER A 140 -23.14 -0.69 3.47
CA SER A 140 -24.01 -1.82 3.81
C SER A 140 -24.90 -2.26 2.63
N VAL A 141 -24.64 -1.75 1.41
CA VAL A 141 -25.38 -2.10 0.18
C VAL A 141 -24.40 -2.64 -0.87
N PRO A 142 -24.57 -3.88 -1.35
CA PRO A 142 -23.67 -4.48 -2.32
C PRO A 142 -24.15 -4.13 -3.74
N SER A 143 -23.55 -3.13 -4.39
CA SER A 143 -23.77 -2.96 -5.84
C SER A 143 -22.58 -2.52 -6.67
N ASP A 144 -21.59 -1.79 -6.14
CA ASP A 144 -20.52 -1.21 -7.00
C ASP A 144 -19.11 -1.79 -6.78
N MET A 145 -18.94 -2.72 -5.83
CA MET A 145 -17.63 -3.31 -5.48
C MET A 145 -17.09 -4.37 -6.44
N ASN A 146 -17.69 -4.50 -7.63
CA ASN A 146 -17.14 -5.35 -8.68
C ASN A 146 -16.07 -4.64 -9.51
N ASP A 147 -16.00 -3.31 -9.53
CA ASP A 147 -15.08 -2.59 -10.44
C ASP A 147 -13.66 -2.37 -9.86
N ASP A 148 -13.50 -2.19 -8.55
CA ASP A 148 -12.16 -1.97 -7.96
C ASP A 148 -11.35 -3.26 -7.79
N LEU A 149 -11.98 -4.43 -7.83
CA LEU A 149 -11.28 -5.72 -7.87
C LEU A 149 -10.70 -6.03 -9.26
N VAL A 150 -11.19 -5.33 -10.29
CA VAL A 150 -11.01 -5.70 -11.70
C VAL A 150 -9.75 -5.09 -12.31
N SER A 151 -9.12 -4.12 -11.64
CA SER A 151 -8.08 -3.30 -12.27
C SER A 151 -6.62 -3.80 -12.16
N PHE A 152 -6.30 -4.87 -11.40
CA PHE A 152 -4.89 -5.16 -11.10
C PHE A 152 -4.37 -6.61 -11.16
N ARG A 153 -5.13 -7.60 -11.64
CA ARG A 153 -4.63 -8.99 -11.65
C ARG A 153 -4.85 -9.67 -13.01
N CYS A 154 -3.77 -10.19 -13.58
CA CYS A 154 -3.65 -10.75 -14.94
C CYS A 154 -4.73 -11.79 -15.30
N LEU A 155 -5.41 -12.40 -14.32
CA LEU A 155 -6.41 -13.45 -14.54
C LEU A 155 -7.80 -12.95 -14.97
N ASN A 156 -8.25 -11.76 -14.55
CA ASN A 156 -9.62 -11.27 -14.84
C ASN A 156 -9.77 -10.64 -16.23
N TRP A 157 -8.75 -9.93 -16.72
CA TRP A 157 -8.66 -9.47 -18.12
C TRP A 157 -8.84 -10.67 -19.08
N VAL A 158 -8.21 -11.78 -18.74
CA VAL A 158 -8.15 -12.99 -19.54
C VAL A 158 -9.46 -13.79 -19.52
N LYS A 159 -10.16 -13.89 -18.38
CA LYS A 159 -11.44 -14.62 -18.32
C LYS A 159 -12.58 -13.91 -19.05
N ARG A 160 -12.70 -12.58 -18.93
CA ARG A 160 -13.71 -11.81 -19.69
C ARG A 160 -13.48 -11.93 -21.21
N GLY A 161 -12.21 -11.95 -21.64
CA GLY A 161 -11.83 -12.30 -23.00
C GLY A 161 -12.22 -13.74 -23.40
N SER A 162 -11.97 -14.73 -22.53
CA SER A 162 -12.28 -16.16 -22.75
C SER A 162 -13.78 -16.51 -22.79
N ASP A 163 -14.59 -15.96 -21.88
CA ASP A 163 -16.03 -16.24 -21.82
C ASP A 163 -16.77 -15.61 -23.03
N LYS A 164 -16.26 -14.50 -23.54
CA LYS A 164 -16.76 -13.87 -24.77
C LYS A 164 -16.13 -14.46 -26.03
N LEU A 165 -14.88 -14.92 -26.01
CA LEU A 165 -14.33 -15.80 -27.05
C LEU A 165 -15.16 -17.07 -27.16
N ALA A 166 -15.61 -17.64 -26.04
CA ALA A 166 -16.52 -18.77 -26.03
C ALA A 166 -17.92 -18.38 -26.57
N SER A 167 -18.37 -17.15 -26.39
CA SER A 167 -19.64 -16.66 -26.95
C SER A 167 -19.52 -16.32 -28.44
N VAL A 168 -18.41 -15.76 -28.93
CA VAL A 168 -18.06 -15.56 -30.35
C VAL A 168 -17.82 -16.91 -31.04
N LEU A 169 -17.15 -17.85 -30.37
CA LEU A 169 -17.00 -19.24 -30.81
C LEU A 169 -18.31 -20.03 -30.78
N LYS A 170 -19.32 -19.62 -29.99
CA LYS A 170 -20.65 -20.25 -29.96
C LYS A 170 -21.62 -19.58 -30.94
N SER A 171 -21.60 -18.26 -31.03
CA SER A 171 -22.50 -17.39 -31.79
C SER A 171 -22.00 -17.03 -33.19
N GLY A 172 -20.72 -17.32 -33.50
CA GLY A 172 -20.14 -17.04 -34.80
C GLY A 172 -20.77 -17.89 -35.89
N THR A 173 -21.03 -17.26 -37.04
CA THR A 173 -21.52 -17.96 -38.23
C THR A 173 -20.50 -19.03 -38.65
N LYS A 174 -20.93 -20.11 -39.32
CA LYS A 174 -20.08 -21.26 -39.65
C LYS A 174 -18.75 -20.89 -40.36
N GLY A 175 -18.68 -19.73 -41.03
CA GLY A 175 -17.48 -19.19 -41.66
C GLY A 175 -16.42 -18.65 -40.69
N GLU A 176 -16.81 -18.01 -39.58
CA GLU A 176 -15.87 -17.43 -38.60
C GLU A 176 -15.13 -18.53 -37.82
N LYS A 177 -15.79 -19.64 -37.50
CA LYS A 177 -15.15 -20.81 -36.87
C LYS A 177 -14.18 -21.53 -37.80
N ALA A 178 -14.50 -21.60 -39.10
CA ALA A 178 -13.62 -22.17 -40.12
C ALA A 178 -12.38 -21.30 -40.35
N ASN A 179 -12.56 -19.97 -40.37
CA ASN A 179 -11.46 -19.01 -40.41
C ASN A 179 -10.59 -19.11 -39.15
N LEU A 180 -11.18 -19.26 -37.96
CA LEU A 180 -10.36 -19.40 -36.75
C LEU A 180 -9.49 -20.66 -36.77
N ALA A 181 -10.07 -21.80 -37.18
CA ALA A 181 -9.36 -23.06 -37.30
C ALA A 181 -8.25 -23.00 -38.37
N SER A 182 -8.44 -22.26 -39.47
CA SER A 182 -7.39 -22.05 -40.46
C SER A 182 -6.28 -21.16 -39.92
N HIS A 183 -6.59 -20.08 -39.21
CA HIS A 183 -5.58 -19.22 -38.58
C HIS A 183 -4.77 -20.00 -37.54
N ILE A 184 -5.39 -20.82 -36.67
CA ILE A 184 -4.67 -21.62 -35.66
C ILE A 184 -3.63 -22.55 -36.29
N ARG A 185 -3.94 -23.18 -37.44
CA ARG A 185 -2.99 -24.04 -38.16
C ARG A 185 -1.74 -23.29 -38.64
N LEU A 186 -1.84 -22.01 -38.96
CA LEU A 186 -0.69 -21.21 -39.38
C LEU A 186 0.34 -21.03 -38.24
N PHE A 187 -0.12 -21.05 -36.98
CA PHE A 187 0.75 -20.90 -35.81
C PHE A 187 1.50 -22.19 -35.46
N GLU A 188 1.03 -23.37 -35.89
CA GLU A 188 1.56 -24.68 -35.50
C GLU A 188 3.09 -24.77 -35.66
N GLY A 189 3.60 -24.41 -36.84
CA GLY A 189 5.03 -24.49 -37.12
C GLY A 189 5.90 -23.54 -36.30
N VAL A 190 5.34 -22.44 -35.79
CA VAL A 190 6.05 -21.49 -34.91
C VAL A 190 5.96 -21.93 -33.45
N VAL A 191 4.79 -22.41 -33.02
CA VAL A 191 4.54 -22.92 -31.67
C VAL A 191 5.43 -24.14 -31.39
N ILE A 192 5.50 -25.12 -32.30
CA ILE A 192 6.36 -26.30 -32.13
C ILE A 192 7.84 -25.89 -31.96
N ARG A 193 8.32 -24.94 -32.77
CA ARG A 193 9.70 -24.45 -32.64
C ARG A 193 9.92 -23.71 -31.32
N ALA A 194 8.94 -22.96 -30.84
CA ALA A 194 9.01 -22.27 -29.55
C ALA A 194 9.07 -23.28 -28.38
N LEU A 195 8.27 -24.37 -28.44
CA LEU A 195 8.33 -25.49 -27.50
C LEU A 195 9.70 -26.18 -27.48
N GLN A 196 10.26 -26.44 -28.67
CA GLN A 196 11.61 -27.01 -28.79
C GLN A 196 12.67 -26.11 -28.18
N GLN A 197 12.62 -24.80 -28.47
CA GLN A 197 13.58 -23.85 -27.92
C GLN A 197 13.47 -23.72 -26.39
N TYR A 198 12.28 -23.86 -25.80
CA TYR A 198 12.12 -23.90 -24.34
C TYR A 198 12.96 -25.01 -23.70
N THR A 199 12.95 -26.20 -24.29
CA THR A 199 13.64 -27.38 -23.74
C THR A 199 15.17 -27.37 -23.93
N ILE A 200 15.67 -26.57 -24.87
CA ILE A 200 17.10 -26.53 -25.24
C ILE A 200 17.78 -25.26 -24.71
N SER A 201 17.04 -24.17 -24.56
CA SER A 201 17.58 -22.87 -24.13
C SER A 201 17.60 -22.71 -22.61
N SER A 202 18.61 -22.00 -22.11
CA SER A 202 18.70 -21.51 -20.74
C SER A 202 18.25 -20.06 -20.56
N ASP A 203 17.74 -19.40 -21.61
CA ASP A 203 17.20 -18.03 -21.50
C ASP A 203 15.82 -18.05 -20.84
N ILE A 204 15.75 -17.55 -19.62
CA ILE A 204 14.53 -17.47 -18.81
C ILE A 204 13.50 -16.54 -19.46
N ASN A 205 13.92 -15.48 -20.16
CA ASN A 205 12.97 -14.56 -20.80
C ASN A 205 12.20 -15.27 -21.91
N LEU A 206 12.91 -16.03 -22.75
CA LEU A 206 12.29 -16.90 -23.74
C LEU A 206 11.36 -17.90 -23.10
N GLN A 207 11.81 -18.61 -22.05
CA GLN A 207 10.99 -19.59 -21.35
C GLN A 207 9.68 -18.97 -20.83
N CYS A 208 9.74 -17.79 -20.22
CA CYS A 208 8.56 -17.03 -19.80
C CYS A 208 7.63 -16.68 -20.97
N GLN A 209 8.17 -16.22 -22.11
CA GLN A 209 7.34 -15.90 -23.29
C GLN A 209 6.65 -17.14 -23.88
N VAL A 210 7.32 -18.30 -23.88
CA VAL A 210 6.73 -19.56 -24.36
C VAL A 210 5.62 -20.02 -23.42
N LEU A 211 5.82 -19.97 -22.09
CA LEU A 211 4.77 -20.30 -21.13
C LEU A 211 3.56 -19.37 -21.26
N ASP A 212 3.78 -18.07 -21.44
CA ASP A 212 2.68 -17.13 -21.68
C ASP A 212 1.94 -17.41 -23.00
N LEU A 213 2.66 -17.78 -24.07
CA LEU A 213 2.06 -18.19 -25.35
C LEU A 213 1.18 -19.43 -25.18
N LEU A 214 1.67 -20.44 -24.47
CA LEU A 214 0.90 -21.67 -24.20
C LEU A 214 -0.30 -21.40 -23.31
N ALA A 215 -0.14 -20.60 -22.27
CA ALA A 215 -1.24 -20.19 -21.42
C ALA A 215 -2.34 -19.49 -22.22
N GLN A 216 -1.97 -18.61 -23.16
CA GLN A 216 -2.92 -17.96 -24.04
C GLN A 216 -3.60 -18.96 -25.00
N LEU A 217 -2.86 -19.92 -25.58
CA LEU A 217 -3.45 -20.96 -26.43
C LEU A 217 -4.47 -21.83 -25.68
N VAL A 218 -4.15 -22.22 -24.45
CA VAL A 218 -5.08 -22.97 -23.58
C VAL A 218 -6.34 -22.13 -23.30
N GLN A 219 -6.19 -20.84 -23.03
CA GLN A 219 -7.34 -19.94 -22.82
C GLN A 219 -8.21 -19.75 -24.07
N LEU A 220 -7.60 -19.78 -25.26
CA LEU A 220 -8.31 -19.82 -26.53
C LEU A 220 -9.02 -21.17 -26.78
N ARG A 221 -8.96 -22.12 -25.83
CA ARG A 221 -9.52 -23.47 -25.92
C ARG A 221 -8.89 -24.31 -27.04
N VAL A 222 -7.62 -24.03 -27.36
CA VAL A 222 -6.83 -24.94 -28.20
C VAL A 222 -6.52 -26.18 -27.37
N ASN A 223 -6.86 -27.35 -27.90
CA ASN A 223 -6.65 -28.61 -27.18
C ASN A 223 -5.14 -28.84 -26.95
N TYR A 224 -4.72 -28.84 -25.68
CA TYR A 224 -3.33 -29.03 -25.29
C TYR A 224 -2.73 -30.36 -25.77
N CYS A 225 -3.55 -31.40 -25.92
CA CYS A 225 -3.10 -32.71 -26.40
C CYS A 225 -2.56 -32.66 -27.84
N LEU A 226 -2.92 -31.64 -28.62
CA LEU A 226 -2.38 -31.41 -29.97
C LEU A 226 -0.99 -30.80 -29.93
N LEU A 227 -0.66 -30.09 -28.85
CA LEU A 227 0.63 -29.41 -28.67
C LEU A 227 1.65 -30.33 -28.00
N ASP A 228 1.21 -31.16 -27.05
CA ASP A 228 2.05 -32.08 -26.28
C ASP A 228 1.37 -33.45 -26.11
N ALA A 229 1.28 -34.21 -27.21
CA ALA A 229 0.59 -35.51 -27.23
C ALA A 229 1.23 -36.55 -26.29
N ASP A 230 2.56 -36.52 -26.20
CA ASP A 230 3.39 -37.45 -25.41
C ASP A 230 3.72 -36.92 -24.00
N GLN A 231 3.18 -35.77 -23.61
CA GLN A 231 3.42 -35.12 -22.31
C GLN A 231 4.92 -34.85 -22.01
N ILE A 232 5.73 -34.65 -23.04
CA ILE A 232 7.17 -34.42 -22.92
C ILE A 232 7.42 -33.02 -22.36
N PHE A 233 6.68 -32.03 -22.86
CA PHE A 233 6.87 -30.64 -22.44
C PHE A 233 6.46 -30.44 -20.99
N ILE A 234 5.26 -30.90 -20.61
CA ILE A 234 4.80 -30.77 -19.22
C ILE A 234 5.72 -31.53 -18.25
N SER A 235 6.21 -32.71 -18.62
CA SER A 235 7.16 -33.47 -17.81
C SER A 235 8.47 -32.71 -17.63
N HIS A 236 8.96 -32.03 -18.68
CA HIS A 236 10.14 -31.18 -18.59
C HIS A 236 9.91 -29.99 -17.65
N VAL A 237 8.77 -29.29 -17.75
CA VAL A 237 8.41 -28.18 -16.85
C VAL A 237 8.34 -28.62 -15.39
N ILE A 238 7.73 -29.78 -15.11
CA ILE A 238 7.68 -30.31 -13.74
C ILE A 238 9.09 -30.66 -13.24
N LYS A 239 9.94 -31.26 -14.09
CA LYS A 239 11.32 -31.59 -13.74
C LYS A 239 12.17 -30.36 -13.46
N GLN A 240 11.85 -29.19 -14.05
CA GLN A 240 12.56 -27.94 -13.75
C GLN A 240 12.49 -27.55 -12.27
N PHE A 241 11.47 -28.00 -11.52
CA PHE A 241 11.40 -27.75 -10.08
C PHE A 241 12.55 -28.38 -9.30
N GLU A 242 13.06 -29.54 -9.70
CA GLU A 242 14.23 -30.16 -9.05
C GLU A 242 15.43 -29.20 -9.08
N PHE A 243 15.66 -28.56 -10.23
CA PHE A 243 16.74 -27.59 -10.40
C PHE A 243 16.47 -26.24 -9.73
N ILE A 244 15.20 -25.83 -9.61
CA ILE A 244 14.81 -24.60 -8.91
C ILE A 244 15.00 -24.77 -7.40
N GLU A 245 14.57 -25.92 -6.85
CA GLU A 245 14.72 -26.26 -5.44
C GLU A 245 16.20 -26.32 -5.04
N GLU A 246 17.05 -26.90 -5.90
CA GLU A 246 18.51 -26.93 -5.74
C GLU A 246 19.20 -25.59 -6.02
N GLY A 247 18.47 -24.56 -6.48
CA GLY A 247 19.01 -23.22 -6.75
C GLY A 247 19.90 -23.11 -8.00
N GLN A 248 19.80 -24.05 -8.94
CA GLN A 248 20.62 -24.12 -10.15
C GLN A 248 20.13 -23.20 -11.27
N ILE A 249 18.86 -22.78 -11.24
CA ILE A 249 18.27 -21.89 -12.24
C ILE A 249 18.41 -20.43 -11.79
N LEU A 250 19.20 -19.65 -12.53
CA LEU A 250 19.32 -18.20 -12.33
C LEU A 250 17.98 -17.52 -12.63
N LYS A 251 17.65 -16.43 -11.92
CA LYS A 251 16.42 -15.65 -12.08
C LYS A 251 15.12 -16.48 -12.18
N ALA A 252 15.04 -17.57 -11.43
CA ALA A 252 13.83 -18.41 -11.37
C ALA A 252 12.60 -17.65 -10.81
N ASP A 253 12.79 -16.51 -10.14
CA ASP A 253 11.75 -15.61 -9.65
C ASP A 253 10.81 -15.12 -10.75
N MET A 254 11.32 -14.92 -11.97
CA MET A 254 10.47 -14.57 -13.13
C MET A 254 9.71 -15.76 -13.71
N LEU A 255 10.30 -16.95 -13.63
CA LEU A 255 9.81 -18.17 -14.28
C LEU A 255 8.68 -18.82 -13.47
N ILE A 256 8.85 -18.91 -12.16
CA ILE A 256 7.94 -19.63 -11.25
C ILE A 256 6.48 -19.15 -11.39
N PRO A 257 6.15 -17.85 -11.34
CA PRO A 257 4.77 -17.40 -11.47
C PRO A 257 4.13 -17.83 -12.80
N ARG A 258 4.93 -17.86 -13.88
CA ARG A 258 4.49 -18.25 -15.22
C ARG A 258 4.24 -19.76 -15.31
N ILE A 259 5.10 -20.56 -14.68
CA ILE A 259 4.89 -22.01 -14.57
C ILE A 259 3.61 -22.28 -13.78
N PHE A 260 3.45 -21.72 -12.58
CA PHE A 260 2.25 -21.96 -11.77
C PHE A 260 0.98 -21.54 -12.48
N TYR A 261 0.99 -20.36 -13.12
CA TYR A 261 -0.12 -19.89 -13.95
C TYR A 261 -0.49 -20.89 -15.05
N PHE A 262 0.50 -21.39 -15.80
CA PHE A 262 0.30 -22.38 -16.84
C PHE A 262 -0.24 -23.72 -16.30
N LEU A 263 0.34 -24.24 -15.21
CA LEU A 263 -0.10 -25.49 -14.58
C LEU A 263 -1.56 -25.42 -14.09
N ILE A 264 -1.96 -24.27 -13.55
CA ILE A 264 -3.34 -24.04 -13.11
C ILE A 264 -4.30 -24.08 -14.29
N LEU A 265 -3.97 -23.43 -15.41
CA LEU A 265 -4.81 -23.49 -16.61
C LEU A 265 -4.95 -24.93 -17.13
N LEU A 266 -3.86 -25.70 -17.15
CA LEU A 266 -3.88 -27.11 -17.52
C LEU A 266 -4.71 -27.99 -16.58
N SER A 267 -4.93 -27.58 -15.33
CA SER A 267 -5.74 -28.36 -14.39
C SER A 267 -7.23 -28.40 -14.73
N TYR A 268 -7.69 -27.53 -15.63
CA TYR A 268 -9.04 -27.58 -16.21
C TYR A 268 -9.13 -28.52 -17.41
N GLU A 269 -8.01 -28.79 -18.09
CA GLU A 269 -7.94 -29.61 -19.29
C GLU A 269 -7.93 -31.11 -18.96
N ARG A 270 -8.52 -31.90 -19.85
CA ARG A 270 -8.63 -33.36 -19.69
C ARG A 270 -8.03 -34.09 -20.88
N TYR A 271 -7.14 -35.04 -20.60
CA TYR A 271 -6.64 -36.01 -21.57
C TYR A 271 -7.45 -37.30 -21.43
N HIS A 272 -8.25 -37.65 -22.44
CA HIS A 272 -9.05 -38.89 -22.46
C HIS A 272 -9.80 -39.13 -21.13
N SER A 273 -10.45 -38.08 -20.62
CA SER A 273 -11.22 -38.03 -19.35
C SER A 273 -10.43 -37.91 -18.04
N LYS A 274 -9.09 -38.01 -18.04
CA LYS A 274 -8.25 -37.75 -16.86
C LYS A 274 -7.72 -36.31 -16.86
N PRO A 275 -7.65 -35.62 -15.70
CA PRO A 275 -7.00 -34.32 -15.63
C PRO A 275 -5.51 -34.45 -15.99
N ILE A 276 -5.00 -33.49 -16.76
CA ILE A 276 -3.58 -33.48 -17.17
C ILE A 276 -2.68 -33.27 -15.94
N ILE A 277 -3.05 -32.32 -15.10
CA ILE A 277 -2.44 -32.09 -13.80
C ILE A 277 -3.54 -31.75 -12.78
N SER A 278 -3.43 -32.34 -11.59
CA SER A 278 -4.39 -32.09 -10.51
C SER A 278 -3.94 -30.92 -9.63
N VAL A 279 -4.89 -30.14 -9.08
CA VAL A 279 -4.58 -29.06 -8.12
C VAL A 279 -3.77 -29.56 -6.90
N PRO A 280 -4.07 -30.72 -6.29
CA PRO A 280 -3.24 -31.27 -5.22
C PRO A 280 -1.77 -31.44 -5.61
N LYS A 281 -1.48 -31.85 -6.86
CA LYS A 281 -0.11 -31.96 -7.36
C LYS A 281 0.57 -30.59 -7.50
N ILE A 282 -0.17 -29.55 -7.89
CA ILE A 282 0.34 -28.18 -7.96
C ILE A 282 0.68 -27.67 -6.55
N LEU A 283 -0.19 -27.93 -5.57
CA LEU A 283 0.08 -27.60 -4.16
C LEU A 283 1.30 -28.34 -3.62
N GLN A 284 1.49 -29.62 -3.98
CA GLN A 284 2.69 -30.38 -3.61
C GLN A 284 3.98 -29.77 -4.18
N LEU A 285 3.95 -29.22 -5.41
CA LEU A 285 5.12 -28.52 -5.98
C LEU A 285 5.41 -27.22 -5.20
N CYS A 286 4.37 -26.52 -4.76
CA CYS A 286 4.55 -25.36 -3.88
C CYS A 286 5.13 -25.76 -2.51
N ASP A 287 4.70 -26.89 -1.94
CA ASP A 287 5.24 -27.41 -0.69
C ASP A 287 6.71 -27.85 -0.84
N GLY A 288 7.09 -28.40 -2.00
CA GLY A 288 8.49 -28.68 -2.35
C GLY A 288 9.36 -27.43 -2.35
N LEU A 289 8.87 -26.35 -2.97
CA LEU A 289 9.53 -25.04 -2.92
C LEU A 289 9.64 -24.49 -1.48
N ILE A 290 8.62 -24.66 -0.64
CA ILE A 290 8.67 -24.25 0.77
C ILE A 290 9.72 -25.06 1.54
N ALA A 291 9.81 -26.36 1.29
CA ALA A 291 10.77 -27.25 1.95
C ALA A 291 12.22 -27.01 1.51
N SER A 292 12.44 -26.48 0.30
CA SER A 292 13.77 -26.22 -0.27
C SER A 292 14.58 -25.14 0.47
N GLY A 293 13.95 -24.33 1.32
CA GLY A 293 14.61 -23.24 2.04
C GLY A 293 14.94 -22.00 1.19
N GLN A 294 14.50 -21.97 -0.08
CA GLN A 294 14.61 -20.79 -0.94
C GLN A 294 13.82 -19.60 -0.38
N SER A 295 14.20 -18.38 -0.76
CA SER A 295 13.57 -17.15 -0.27
C SER A 295 12.05 -17.13 -0.53
N PRO A 296 11.21 -17.08 0.52
CA PRO A 296 9.75 -17.13 0.33
C PRO A 296 9.21 -15.94 -0.46
N GLU A 297 9.79 -14.76 -0.25
CA GLU A 297 9.39 -13.52 -0.92
C GLU A 297 9.54 -13.60 -2.43
N LYS A 298 10.64 -14.19 -2.92
CA LYS A 298 10.96 -14.22 -4.35
C LYS A 298 10.33 -15.38 -5.10
N TYR A 299 10.16 -16.52 -4.45
CA TYR A 299 9.81 -17.77 -5.13
C TYR A 299 8.43 -18.30 -4.71
N ILE A 300 8.12 -18.30 -3.41
CA ILE A 300 6.93 -18.99 -2.87
C ILE A 300 5.69 -18.11 -2.97
N ILE A 301 5.76 -16.85 -2.54
CA ILE A 301 4.60 -15.95 -2.59
C ILE A 301 4.14 -15.70 -4.03
N PRO A 302 5.04 -15.44 -5.00
CA PRO A 302 4.66 -15.29 -6.40
C PRO A 302 4.09 -16.57 -7.03
N ALA A 303 4.50 -17.76 -6.56
CA ALA A 303 3.90 -19.04 -6.96
C ALA A 303 2.45 -19.21 -6.47
N LEU A 304 2.18 -18.79 -5.23
CA LEU A 304 0.87 -18.90 -4.61
C LEU A 304 -0.16 -17.94 -5.20
N GLN A 305 0.25 -16.79 -5.72
CA GLN A 305 -0.66 -15.78 -6.24
C GLN A 305 -1.60 -16.33 -7.36
N PRO A 306 -1.12 -16.97 -8.44
CA PRO A 306 -1.99 -17.60 -9.43
C PRO A 306 -2.94 -18.65 -8.83
N VAL A 307 -2.46 -19.44 -7.85
CA VAL A 307 -3.24 -20.51 -7.20
C VAL A 307 -4.43 -19.93 -6.44
N ILE A 308 -4.20 -18.85 -5.69
CA ILE A 308 -5.25 -18.18 -4.90
C ILE A 308 -6.26 -17.50 -5.82
N GLU A 309 -5.78 -16.77 -6.83
CA GLU A 309 -6.66 -16.13 -7.81
C GLU A 309 -7.57 -17.17 -8.50
N ASP A 310 -7.07 -18.37 -8.82
CA ASP A 310 -7.88 -19.45 -9.41
C ASP A 310 -8.88 -20.09 -8.43
N LEU A 311 -8.40 -20.54 -7.26
CA LEU A 311 -9.20 -21.28 -6.28
C LEU A 311 -10.31 -20.43 -5.65
N PHE A 312 -10.03 -19.15 -5.42
CA PHE A 312 -10.97 -18.23 -4.79
C PHE A 312 -11.79 -17.48 -5.83
N LEU A 313 -11.22 -16.90 -6.90
CA LEU A 313 -12.03 -16.10 -7.85
C LEU A 313 -12.68 -16.93 -8.96
N LEU A 314 -11.96 -17.87 -9.58
CA LEU A 314 -12.40 -18.50 -10.82
C LEU A 314 -13.28 -19.73 -10.60
N ARG A 315 -12.84 -20.68 -9.77
CA ARG A 315 -13.58 -21.93 -9.48
C ARG A 315 -14.84 -21.70 -8.68
N SER A 316 -14.86 -20.66 -7.84
CA SER A 316 -15.99 -20.32 -7.00
C SER A 316 -17.26 -19.96 -7.78
N MET A 317 -17.12 -19.44 -9.00
CA MET A 317 -18.27 -19.07 -9.83
C MET A 317 -18.94 -20.29 -10.49
N ASN A 318 -18.21 -21.40 -10.63
CA ASN A 318 -18.72 -22.63 -11.24
C ASN A 318 -19.38 -23.49 -10.17
N LYS A 319 -20.65 -23.18 -9.86
CA LYS A 319 -21.48 -23.86 -8.84
C LYS A 319 -21.67 -25.37 -9.03
N MET A 320 -21.22 -25.95 -10.14
CA MET A 320 -21.43 -27.35 -10.49
C MET A 320 -20.44 -28.33 -9.81
N ASP A 321 -19.31 -27.82 -9.29
CA ASP A 321 -18.29 -28.61 -8.57
C ASP A 321 -17.98 -28.01 -7.19
N VAL A 322 -19.00 -27.55 -6.45
CA VAL A 322 -18.84 -27.11 -5.04
C VAL A 322 -18.67 -28.35 -4.16
N GLY A 323 -17.53 -29.02 -4.32
CA GLY A 323 -17.14 -30.20 -3.57
C GLY A 323 -16.46 -29.83 -2.27
N LYS A 324 -16.61 -30.70 -1.27
CA LYS A 324 -15.78 -30.72 -0.04
C LYS A 324 -14.27 -30.68 -0.33
N GLU A 325 -13.88 -31.17 -1.52
CA GLU A 325 -12.50 -31.16 -1.99
C GLU A 325 -11.95 -29.74 -2.27
N LEU A 326 -12.74 -28.84 -2.86
CA LEU A 326 -12.31 -27.46 -3.10
C LEU A 326 -12.14 -26.69 -1.79
N ASP A 327 -13.05 -26.90 -0.82
CA ASP A 327 -12.92 -26.28 0.50
C ASP A 327 -11.68 -26.82 1.23
N ALA A 328 -11.38 -28.12 1.14
CA ALA A 328 -10.14 -28.69 1.69
C ALA A 328 -8.88 -28.09 1.04
N GLN A 329 -8.86 -27.91 -0.29
CA GLN A 329 -7.75 -27.28 -1.01
C GLN A 329 -7.57 -25.81 -0.58
N ARG A 330 -8.67 -25.06 -0.40
CA ARG A 330 -8.63 -23.67 0.10
C ARG A 330 -8.09 -23.59 1.53
N GLU A 331 -8.50 -24.49 2.42
CA GLU A 331 -7.99 -24.55 3.79
C GLU A 331 -6.48 -24.85 3.83
N VAL A 332 -5.97 -25.74 2.97
CA VAL A 332 -4.52 -26.00 2.83
C VAL A 332 -3.78 -24.72 2.43
N VAL A 333 -4.27 -24.00 1.42
CA VAL A 333 -3.64 -22.74 0.98
C VAL A 333 -3.66 -21.68 2.07
N ILE A 334 -4.78 -21.50 2.77
CA ILE A 334 -4.88 -20.57 3.91
C ILE A 334 -3.88 -20.96 5.01
N SER A 335 -3.77 -22.25 5.33
CA SER A 335 -2.79 -22.73 6.32
C SER A 335 -1.35 -22.45 5.89
N THR A 336 -1.04 -22.60 4.61
CA THR A 336 0.29 -22.29 4.07
C THR A 336 0.57 -20.79 4.13
N LEU A 337 -0.39 -19.93 3.79
CA LEU A 337 -0.25 -18.47 3.91
C LEU A 337 -0.02 -18.02 5.35
N PHE A 338 -0.67 -18.64 6.34
CA PHE A 338 -0.42 -18.31 7.75
C PHE A 338 1.02 -18.59 8.18
N LYS A 339 1.69 -19.59 7.61
CA LYS A 339 3.13 -19.83 7.87
C LYS A 339 4.02 -18.72 7.31
N LEU A 340 3.54 -17.98 6.30
CA LEU A 340 4.26 -16.94 5.56
C LEU A 340 3.77 -15.52 5.89
N VAL A 341 2.88 -15.35 6.86
CA VAL A 341 2.20 -14.07 7.18
C VAL A 341 3.15 -12.94 7.62
N TYR A 342 4.41 -13.27 7.91
CA TYR A 342 5.46 -12.30 8.24
C TYR A 342 5.79 -11.35 7.08
N TYR A 343 5.51 -11.77 5.84
CA TYR A 343 5.79 -11.02 4.61
C TYR A 343 4.58 -10.16 4.17
N PRO A 344 4.75 -8.86 3.86
CA PRO A 344 3.66 -7.96 3.48
C PRO A 344 2.86 -8.41 2.26
N GLN A 345 3.49 -9.07 1.27
CA GLN A 345 2.80 -9.53 0.06
C GLN A 345 1.71 -10.57 0.40
N VAL A 346 1.87 -11.32 1.50
CA VAL A 346 0.85 -12.27 1.98
C VAL A 346 -0.38 -11.55 2.54
N LEU A 347 -0.23 -10.34 3.09
CA LEU A 347 -1.37 -9.55 3.57
C LEU A 347 -2.30 -9.14 2.43
N ASP A 348 -1.75 -8.82 1.25
CA ASP A 348 -2.52 -8.51 0.05
C ASP A 348 -3.26 -9.75 -0.49
N LEU A 349 -2.64 -10.93 -0.40
CA LEU A 349 -3.30 -12.20 -0.71
C LEU A 349 -4.45 -12.50 0.27
N PHE A 350 -4.26 -12.25 1.58
CA PHE A 350 -5.35 -12.38 2.55
C PHE A 350 -6.48 -11.39 2.31
N PHE A 351 -6.18 -10.18 1.84
CA PHE A 351 -7.20 -9.20 1.49
C PHE A 351 -8.10 -9.70 0.36
N LEU A 352 -7.51 -10.34 -0.66
CA LEU A 352 -8.26 -11.02 -1.72
C LEU A 352 -9.17 -12.12 -1.18
N ILE A 353 -8.65 -12.97 -0.28
CA ILE A 353 -9.40 -14.07 0.34
C ILE A 353 -10.57 -13.55 1.19
N ILE A 354 -10.36 -12.48 1.97
CA ILE A 354 -11.43 -11.89 2.78
C ILE A 354 -12.52 -11.30 1.89
N LYS A 355 -12.14 -10.53 0.87
CA LYS A 355 -13.11 -9.97 -0.10
C LYS A 355 -13.93 -11.07 -0.78
N HIS A 356 -13.29 -12.16 -1.17
CA HIS A 356 -13.99 -13.30 -1.74
C HIS A 356 -14.92 -13.99 -0.72
N SER A 357 -14.47 -14.19 0.52
CA SER A 357 -15.31 -14.79 1.56
C SER A 357 -16.56 -13.96 1.86
N HIS A 358 -16.49 -12.63 1.73
CA HIS A 358 -17.64 -11.73 1.82
C HIS A 358 -18.67 -11.98 0.71
N GLN A 359 -18.23 -12.33 -0.49
CA GLN A 359 -19.11 -12.69 -1.61
C GLN A 359 -19.73 -14.09 -1.47
N GLU A 360 -19.04 -15.04 -0.83
CA GLU A 360 -19.57 -16.40 -0.62
C GLU A 360 -20.67 -16.47 0.45
N GLY A 361 -20.59 -15.64 1.49
CA GLY A 361 -21.60 -15.55 2.53
C GLY A 361 -21.07 -15.02 3.86
N GLU A 362 -21.96 -14.39 4.64
CA GLU A 362 -21.58 -13.73 5.90
C GLU A 362 -20.93 -14.65 6.92
N ASP A 363 -21.40 -15.90 7.08
CA ASP A 363 -20.86 -16.82 8.08
C ASP A 363 -19.42 -17.22 7.78
N LYS A 364 -19.12 -17.52 6.50
CA LYS A 364 -17.75 -17.80 6.05
C LYS A 364 -16.87 -16.56 6.20
N TRP A 365 -17.37 -15.39 5.79
CA TRP A 365 -16.66 -14.12 5.94
C TRP A 365 -16.28 -13.84 7.39
N ARG A 366 -17.20 -14.03 8.35
CA ARG A 366 -16.94 -13.86 9.79
C ARG A 366 -15.91 -14.86 10.30
N LYS A 367 -16.01 -16.14 9.93
CA LYS A 367 -15.07 -17.18 10.34
C LYS A 367 -13.65 -16.90 9.83
N THR A 368 -13.50 -16.61 8.53
CA THR A 368 -12.21 -16.29 7.92
C THR A 368 -11.63 -14.99 8.47
N SER A 369 -12.47 -13.96 8.62
CA SER A 369 -12.08 -12.69 9.27
C SER A 369 -11.53 -12.91 10.68
N ARG A 370 -12.18 -13.77 11.48
CA ARG A 370 -11.73 -14.09 12.84
C ARG A 370 -10.38 -14.81 12.84
N GLN A 371 -10.22 -15.82 11.98
CA GLN A 371 -8.95 -16.54 11.84
C GLN A 371 -7.80 -15.61 11.45
N VAL A 372 -8.03 -14.70 10.51
CA VAL A 372 -7.01 -13.75 10.06
C VAL A 372 -6.60 -12.79 11.18
N VAL A 373 -7.57 -12.19 11.90
CA VAL A 373 -7.27 -11.25 13.00
C VAL A 373 -6.58 -11.96 14.17
N ASP A 374 -7.01 -13.17 14.55
CA ASP A 374 -6.45 -13.92 15.67
C ASP A 374 -4.96 -14.29 15.44
N VAL A 375 -4.51 -14.38 14.18
CA VAL A 375 -3.11 -14.62 13.84
C VAL A 375 -2.32 -13.32 13.64
N ILE A 376 -2.86 -12.36 12.87
CA ILE A 376 -2.13 -11.13 12.51
C ILE A 376 -1.92 -10.21 13.71
N LEU A 377 -2.94 -10.02 14.54
CA LEU A 377 -2.89 -9.02 15.63
C LEU A 377 -1.80 -9.36 16.68
N PRO A 378 -1.64 -10.61 17.15
CA PRO A 378 -0.51 -10.99 17.99
C PRO A 378 0.86 -10.77 17.33
N LEU A 379 0.99 -11.06 16.03
CA LEU A 379 2.27 -10.87 15.32
C LEU A 379 2.63 -9.39 15.16
N LEU A 380 1.63 -8.52 14.98
CA LEU A 380 1.80 -7.06 15.01
C LEU A 380 2.26 -6.59 16.40
N SER A 381 1.63 -7.07 17.47
CA SER A 381 2.02 -6.71 18.85
C SER A 381 3.47 -7.10 19.18
N ARG A 382 3.95 -8.20 18.59
CA ARG A 382 5.34 -8.68 18.72
C ARG A 382 6.30 -8.07 17.70
N GLN A 383 5.83 -7.18 16.83
CA GLN A 383 6.63 -6.51 15.78
C GLN A 383 7.35 -7.53 14.87
N GLN A 384 6.66 -8.62 14.49
CA GLN A 384 7.22 -9.70 13.68
C GLN A 384 6.93 -9.58 12.19
N ILE A 385 5.90 -8.80 11.81
CA ILE A 385 5.56 -8.55 10.40
C ILE A 385 6.51 -7.47 9.84
N GLN A 386 7.10 -7.73 8.68
CA GLN A 386 8.13 -6.90 8.07
C GLN A 386 7.53 -5.73 7.28
N ILE A 387 6.89 -4.79 7.96
CA ILE A 387 6.32 -3.59 7.34
C ILE A 387 7.36 -2.47 7.41
N GLU A 388 7.91 -2.10 6.25
CA GLU A 388 9.02 -1.16 6.10
C GLU A 388 8.66 0.02 5.17
N ASN A 389 7.56 -0.08 4.42
CA ASN A 389 7.13 0.93 3.44
C ASN A 389 5.66 1.38 3.62
N GLN A 390 5.33 2.55 3.06
CA GLN A 390 3.97 3.11 3.09
C GLN A 390 2.95 2.27 2.31
N GLU A 391 3.36 1.66 1.20
CA GLU A 391 2.50 0.77 0.41
C GLU A 391 2.07 -0.45 1.23
N GLU A 392 2.98 -1.02 2.01
CA GLU A 392 2.74 -2.17 2.88
C GLU A 392 1.82 -1.83 4.05
N LEU A 393 1.99 -0.64 4.66
CA LEU A 393 1.06 -0.12 5.66
C LEU A 393 -0.35 0.07 5.07
N ASN A 394 -0.45 0.56 3.83
CA ASN A 394 -1.72 0.71 3.13
C ASN A 394 -2.40 -0.65 2.87
N ILE A 395 -1.63 -1.69 2.55
CA ILE A 395 -2.15 -3.06 2.42
C ILE A 395 -2.73 -3.55 3.76
N LEU A 396 -2.00 -3.36 4.87
CA LEU A 396 -2.47 -3.76 6.20
C LEU A 396 -3.76 -3.02 6.59
N HIS A 397 -3.81 -1.72 6.34
CA HIS A 397 -4.99 -0.88 6.48
C HIS A 397 -6.19 -1.42 5.69
N LYS A 398 -6.01 -1.67 4.38
CA LYS A 398 -7.05 -2.26 3.52
C LYS A 398 -7.52 -3.62 4.02
N LEU A 399 -6.60 -4.45 4.52
CA LEU A 399 -6.89 -5.78 5.05
C LEU A 399 -7.81 -5.70 6.27
N LEU A 400 -7.42 -4.96 7.32
CA LEU A 400 -8.24 -4.88 8.54
C LEU A 400 -9.55 -4.11 8.34
N GLU A 401 -9.63 -3.26 7.31
CA GLU A 401 -10.89 -2.64 6.91
C GLU A 401 -11.87 -3.59 6.22
N ALA A 402 -11.37 -4.60 5.51
CA ALA A 402 -12.19 -5.61 4.82
C ALA A 402 -12.72 -6.72 5.76
N VAL A 403 -12.11 -6.87 6.95
CA VAL A 403 -12.52 -7.84 7.98
C VAL A 403 -13.91 -7.49 8.53
N ALA A 404 -14.71 -8.51 8.87
CA ALA A 404 -16.00 -8.34 9.51
C ALA A 404 -15.90 -7.59 10.86
N SER A 405 -16.72 -6.56 11.04
CA SER A 405 -16.65 -5.65 12.20
C SER A 405 -16.96 -6.31 13.55
N ASN A 406 -17.70 -7.42 13.52
CA ASN A 406 -18.00 -8.21 14.71
C ASN A 406 -16.77 -8.90 15.32
N VAL A 407 -15.71 -9.12 14.54
CA VAL A 407 -14.46 -9.75 15.01
C VAL A 407 -13.75 -8.90 16.06
N PHE A 408 -13.91 -7.59 15.98
CA PHE A 408 -13.32 -6.61 16.91
C PHE A 408 -14.21 -6.33 18.13
N ARG A 409 -15.33 -7.04 18.29
CA ARG A 409 -16.22 -6.91 19.45
C ARG A 409 -16.13 -8.20 20.28
N PRO A 410 -15.67 -8.16 21.54
CA PRO A 410 -15.26 -6.97 22.31
C PRO A 410 -13.90 -6.39 21.86
N VAL A 411 -13.70 -5.09 22.11
CA VAL A 411 -12.50 -4.33 21.68
C VAL A 411 -11.21 -4.71 22.44
N ASP A 412 -11.31 -5.59 23.42
CA ASP A 412 -10.22 -6.04 24.29
C ASP A 412 -8.98 -6.50 23.53
N ILE A 413 -9.17 -7.22 22.42
CA ILE A 413 -8.04 -7.74 21.63
C ILE A 413 -7.22 -6.59 21.02
N LEU A 414 -7.89 -5.51 20.61
CA LEU A 414 -7.26 -4.31 20.07
C LEU A 414 -6.56 -3.52 21.18
N LEU A 415 -7.20 -3.36 22.33
CA LEU A 415 -6.61 -2.67 23.48
C LEU A 415 -5.38 -3.42 24.02
N LYS A 416 -5.43 -4.75 24.14
CA LYS A 416 -4.26 -5.56 24.54
C LYS A 416 -3.10 -5.41 23.57
N ALA A 417 -3.38 -5.31 22.26
CA ALA A 417 -2.35 -5.11 21.26
C ALA A 417 -1.77 -3.68 21.31
N LEU A 418 -2.62 -2.66 21.41
CA LEU A 418 -2.23 -1.24 21.42
C LEU A 418 -1.33 -0.90 22.61
N PHE A 419 -1.69 -1.38 23.81
CA PHE A 419 -0.95 -1.15 25.05
C PHE A 419 0.10 -2.23 25.35
N SER A 420 0.40 -3.09 24.37
CA SER A 420 1.48 -4.07 24.51
C SER A 420 2.83 -3.37 24.61
N GLN A 421 3.73 -3.95 25.41
CA GLN A 421 5.05 -3.38 25.58
C GLN A 421 5.89 -3.62 24.31
N PRO A 422 6.41 -2.55 23.67
CA PRO A 422 7.23 -2.69 22.48
C PRO A 422 8.59 -3.34 22.79
N LYS A 423 9.22 -3.94 21.77
CA LYS A 423 10.66 -4.24 21.83
C LYS A 423 11.46 -2.94 21.86
N ASP A 424 12.78 -3.07 21.96
CA ASP A 424 13.69 -1.92 21.97
C ASP A 424 13.43 -0.97 20.78
N LEU A 425 12.92 0.21 21.10
CA LEU A 425 12.52 1.26 20.16
C LEU A 425 13.69 2.13 19.71
N THR A 426 14.90 1.91 20.25
CA THR A 426 16.12 2.58 19.77
C THR A 426 16.51 2.12 18.36
N VAL A 427 16.02 0.95 17.95
CA VAL A 427 16.32 0.34 16.66
C VAL A 427 15.28 0.81 15.60
N PRO A 428 15.69 1.49 14.51
CA PRO A 428 14.78 2.07 13.51
C PRO A 428 13.71 1.13 12.93
N PRO A 429 13.99 -0.14 12.55
CA PRO A 429 12.93 -1.03 12.06
C PRO A 429 11.92 -1.43 13.14
N ASN A 430 12.31 -1.46 14.42
CA ASN A 430 11.39 -1.80 15.51
C ASN A 430 10.39 -0.68 15.75
N ILE A 431 10.83 0.59 15.74
CA ILE A 431 9.94 1.74 15.87
C ILE A 431 8.98 1.83 14.68
N ASN A 432 9.45 1.63 13.44
CA ASN A 432 8.59 1.64 12.26
C ASN A 432 7.50 0.56 12.33
N ARG A 433 7.87 -0.69 12.68
CA ARG A 433 6.90 -1.80 12.79
C ARG A 433 5.93 -1.62 13.95
N TRP A 434 6.40 -1.08 15.07
CA TRP A 434 5.54 -0.74 16.20
C TRP A 434 4.55 0.37 15.84
N MET A 435 5.01 1.41 15.15
CA MET A 435 4.15 2.49 14.67
C MET A 435 3.12 1.99 13.66
N CYS A 436 3.46 1.06 12.77
CA CYS A 436 2.47 0.42 11.91
C CYS A 436 1.36 -0.27 12.71
N MET A 437 1.71 -0.98 13.80
CA MET A 437 0.73 -1.59 14.70
C MET A 437 -0.16 -0.53 15.36
N VAL A 438 0.43 0.51 15.94
CA VAL A 438 -0.30 1.60 16.61
C VAL A 438 -1.27 2.28 15.65
N LEU A 439 -0.79 2.71 14.48
CA LEU A 439 -1.60 3.39 13.46
C LEU A 439 -2.76 2.50 12.99
N THR A 440 -2.47 1.24 12.68
CA THR A 440 -3.49 0.30 12.18
C THR A 440 -4.56 0.05 13.24
N VAL A 441 -4.16 -0.21 14.49
CA VAL A 441 -5.11 -0.46 15.58
C VAL A 441 -5.93 0.80 15.91
N LEU A 442 -5.31 1.98 15.96
CA LEU A 442 -6.01 3.25 16.17
C LEU A 442 -7.03 3.50 15.05
N ARG A 443 -6.67 3.28 13.79
CA ARG A 443 -7.59 3.43 12.65
C ARG A 443 -8.79 2.50 12.75
N VAL A 444 -8.58 1.26 13.20
CA VAL A 444 -9.69 0.31 13.44
C VAL A 444 -10.58 0.78 14.60
N LEU A 445 -9.99 1.26 15.70
CA LEU A 445 -10.76 1.80 16.83
C LEU A 445 -11.59 3.02 16.42
N ILE A 446 -10.98 3.97 15.71
CA ILE A 446 -11.65 5.17 15.19
C ILE A 446 -12.80 4.82 14.24
N SER A 447 -12.62 3.83 13.37
CA SER A 447 -13.62 3.48 12.36
C SER A 447 -14.75 2.55 12.83
N GLN A 448 -14.54 1.73 13.87
CA GLN A 448 -15.47 0.63 14.20
C GLN A 448 -15.96 0.62 15.66
N ALA A 449 -15.31 1.37 16.56
CA ALA A 449 -15.63 1.38 17.97
C ALA A 449 -16.14 2.75 18.42
N ASN A 450 -17.13 2.74 19.32
CA ASN A 450 -17.61 3.96 19.97
C ASN A 450 -16.70 4.30 21.15
N GLU A 451 -16.48 5.59 21.42
CA GLU A 451 -15.66 6.07 22.53
C GLU A 451 -16.05 5.40 23.87
N GLU A 452 -17.34 5.38 24.21
CA GLU A 452 -17.81 4.81 25.48
C GLU A 452 -17.48 3.31 25.62
N ALA A 453 -17.55 2.56 24.52
CA ALA A 453 -17.21 1.15 24.50
C ALA A 453 -15.69 0.93 24.69
N VAL A 454 -14.86 1.82 24.13
CA VAL A 454 -13.41 1.78 24.31
C VAL A 454 -13.03 2.11 25.76
N LEU A 455 -13.56 3.21 26.30
CA LEU A 455 -13.21 3.68 27.64
C LEU A 455 -13.74 2.75 28.76
N SER A 456 -14.94 2.18 28.61
CA SER A 456 -15.48 1.21 29.57
C SER A 456 -14.62 -0.05 29.64
N ARG A 457 -14.28 -0.64 28.48
CA ARG A 457 -13.42 -1.82 28.45
C ARG A 457 -12.00 -1.53 28.94
N LEU A 458 -11.47 -0.34 28.67
CA LEU A 458 -10.18 0.09 29.21
C LEU A 458 -10.18 0.14 30.74
N ALA A 459 -11.26 0.67 31.34
CA ALA A 459 -11.45 0.70 32.79
C ALA A 459 -11.57 -0.73 33.37
N ASP A 460 -12.39 -1.58 32.74
CA ASP A 460 -12.60 -2.98 33.17
C ASP A 460 -11.30 -3.80 33.16
N MET A 461 -10.41 -3.52 32.22
CA MET A 461 -9.17 -4.27 32.04
C MET A 461 -8.01 -3.77 32.92
N GLY A 462 -8.11 -2.57 33.49
CA GLY A 462 -7.06 -1.98 34.33
C GLY A 462 -5.70 -1.85 33.63
N ILE A 463 -5.69 -1.55 32.33
CA ILE A 463 -4.46 -1.48 31.55
C ILE A 463 -3.65 -0.23 31.93
N THR A 464 -2.37 -0.42 32.22
CA THR A 464 -1.40 0.66 32.47
C THR A 464 -0.54 0.96 31.24
N ILE A 465 -0.04 2.18 31.14
CA ILE A 465 0.87 2.62 30.07
C ILE A 465 2.26 2.04 30.32
N LYS A 466 2.81 1.34 29.31
CA LYS A 466 4.14 0.71 29.36
C LYS A 466 5.10 1.27 28.31
N ILE A 467 4.84 2.50 27.87
CA ILE A 467 5.67 3.26 26.94
C ILE A 467 6.32 4.38 27.74
N TYR A 468 7.65 4.43 27.68
CA TYR A 468 8.47 5.34 28.46
C TYR A 468 9.43 6.09 27.53
N LYS A 469 10.11 7.13 28.05
CA LYS A 469 11.09 7.89 27.25
C LYS A 469 12.18 7.01 26.64
N LEU A 470 12.62 7.38 25.44
CA LEU A 470 13.68 6.69 24.71
C LEU A 470 14.99 6.72 25.52
N GLY A 471 15.71 5.59 25.57
CA GLY A 471 16.95 5.47 26.35
C GLY A 471 16.78 5.06 27.82
N LEU A 472 15.55 5.03 28.37
CA LEU A 472 15.29 4.40 29.67
C LEU A 472 15.20 2.88 29.51
N SER A 473 16.13 2.16 30.16
CA SER A 473 16.17 0.69 30.08
C SER A 473 14.92 0.03 30.67
N PRO A 474 14.48 -1.11 30.11
CA PRO A 474 13.64 -2.11 30.76
C PRO A 474 14.05 -2.52 32.18
N SER A 475 15.23 -2.19 32.67
CA SER A 475 15.75 -2.70 33.95
C SER A 475 15.38 -1.87 35.18
N LEU A 476 14.80 -0.66 35.02
CA LEU A 476 14.18 0.07 36.15
C LEU A 476 12.86 -0.60 36.62
N ARG A 477 12.45 -1.70 35.96
CA ARG A 477 11.15 -2.40 36.03
C ARG A 477 10.84 -3.25 37.29
N CYS A 478 11.61 -3.26 38.37
CA CYS A 478 11.30 -4.21 39.47
C CYS A 478 11.41 -3.70 40.91
N GLU A 479 11.94 -2.50 41.14
CA GLU A 479 12.11 -1.99 42.51
C GLU A 479 11.01 -1.02 42.92
N LYS A 480 10.51 -0.17 42.02
CA LYS A 480 9.43 0.79 42.35
C LYS A 480 8.03 0.19 42.32
N GLU A 481 7.74 -0.74 41.40
CA GLU A 481 6.44 -1.44 41.40
C GLU A 481 6.21 -2.33 42.64
N LYS A 482 7.26 -2.76 43.35
CA LYS A 482 7.09 -3.53 44.61
C LYS A 482 6.91 -2.64 45.84
N ALA A 483 7.33 -1.37 45.80
CA ALA A 483 7.16 -0.45 46.91
C ALA A 483 5.72 0.07 47.00
N ASP A 484 5.08 0.31 45.85
CA ASP A 484 3.75 0.93 45.76
C ASP A 484 2.58 -0.05 46.00
N PHE A 485 2.83 -1.36 46.06
CA PHE A 485 1.80 -2.36 46.38
C PHE A 485 1.51 -2.52 47.87
N SER A 486 2.24 -1.85 48.76
CA SER A 486 2.11 -2.01 50.22
C SER A 486 1.45 -0.86 50.97
N VAL A 487 0.93 0.15 50.27
CA VAL A 487 0.12 1.20 50.90
C VAL A 487 -1.25 1.23 50.27
N SER A 488 -2.20 0.59 50.95
CA SER A 488 -3.61 0.90 50.85
C SER A 488 -3.80 2.39 51.15
N ASN A 489 -3.90 3.21 50.11
CA ASN A 489 -4.64 4.47 50.08
C ASN A 489 -4.78 4.90 48.63
N ALA A 490 -6.00 5.26 48.25
CA ALA A 490 -6.39 5.64 46.90
C ALA A 490 -5.44 6.70 46.31
N CYS A 491 -4.57 6.29 45.38
CA CYS A 491 -4.14 7.20 44.31
C CYS A 491 -5.37 7.47 43.44
N PRO A 492 -5.62 8.72 43.00
CA PRO A 492 -6.79 9.03 42.20
C PRO A 492 -6.76 8.14 40.95
N GLU A 493 -7.78 7.30 40.83
CA GLU A 493 -7.99 6.37 39.73
C GLU A 493 -7.76 7.12 38.42
N PHE A 494 -6.78 6.71 37.61
CA PHE A 494 -6.61 7.28 36.29
C PHE A 494 -7.88 7.02 35.49
N LEU A 495 -8.66 8.08 35.26
CA LEU A 495 -9.82 8.05 34.39
C LEU A 495 -9.40 7.38 33.07
N PRO A 496 -10.16 6.42 32.51
CA PRO A 496 -9.75 5.71 31.29
C PRO A 496 -9.44 6.67 30.13
N GLY A 497 -10.13 7.81 30.06
CA GLY A 497 -9.83 8.88 29.09
C GLY A 497 -8.44 9.50 29.28
N ALA A 498 -8.01 9.72 30.52
CA ALA A 498 -6.69 10.27 30.83
C ALA A 498 -5.58 9.24 30.53
N THR A 499 -5.80 7.96 30.80
CA THR A 499 -4.87 6.88 30.42
C THR A 499 -4.68 6.81 28.92
N PHE A 500 -5.78 6.91 28.16
CA PHE A 500 -5.69 6.88 26.70
C PHE A 500 -5.03 8.14 26.13
N ALA A 501 -5.38 9.33 26.63
CA ALA A 501 -4.74 10.58 26.22
C ALA A 501 -3.22 10.58 26.51
N ARG A 502 -2.81 10.14 27.71
CA ARG A 502 -1.39 10.00 28.05
C ARG A 502 -0.68 9.03 27.12
N PHE A 503 -1.29 7.88 26.79
CA PHE A 503 -0.73 6.93 25.82
C PHE A 503 -0.45 7.61 24.47
N LEU A 504 -1.41 8.38 23.94
CA LEU A 504 -1.26 9.09 22.67
C LEU A 504 -0.08 10.08 22.71
N PHE A 505 0.05 10.88 23.76
CA PHE A 505 1.18 11.79 23.92
C PHE A 505 2.52 11.07 24.08
N GLN A 506 2.55 9.92 24.78
CA GLN A 506 3.79 9.12 24.87
C GLN A 506 4.21 8.56 23.51
N VAL A 507 3.27 8.04 22.71
CA VAL A 507 3.58 7.59 21.35
C VAL A 507 4.15 8.74 20.52
N LEU A 508 3.52 9.92 20.60
CA LEU A 508 4.00 11.10 19.88
C LEU A 508 5.41 11.50 20.31
N GLY A 509 5.68 11.55 21.62
CA GLY A 509 7.00 11.87 22.16
C GLY A 509 8.10 10.95 21.64
N VAL A 510 7.87 9.63 21.63
CA VAL A 510 8.84 8.65 21.10
C VAL A 510 9.11 8.88 19.60
N VAL A 511 8.07 9.09 18.80
CA VAL A 511 8.20 9.28 17.34
C VAL A 511 8.96 10.57 17.02
N VAL A 512 8.62 11.66 17.69
CA VAL A 512 9.25 12.97 17.46
C VAL A 512 10.70 12.95 17.96
N GLU A 513 10.99 12.32 19.10
CA GLU A 513 12.37 12.15 19.56
C GLU A 513 13.19 11.29 18.59
N SER A 514 12.61 10.21 18.04
CA SER A 514 13.28 9.40 17.02
C SER A 514 13.55 10.18 15.73
N LEU A 515 12.61 11.03 15.29
CA LEU A 515 12.81 11.92 14.14
C LEU A 515 13.90 12.96 14.41
N TYR A 516 13.93 13.52 15.63
CA TYR A 516 14.97 14.44 16.08
C TYR A 516 16.35 13.77 16.08
N ASN A 517 16.48 12.59 16.70
CA ASN A 517 17.73 11.84 16.73
C ASN A 517 18.22 11.50 15.33
N HIS A 518 17.33 11.15 14.40
CA HIS A 518 17.70 10.91 13.01
C HIS A 518 18.18 12.17 12.28
N ALA A 519 17.44 13.27 12.43
CA ALA A 519 17.77 14.53 11.76
C ALA A 519 19.11 15.13 12.23
N TYR A 520 19.47 14.91 13.50
CA TYR A 520 20.63 15.55 14.12
C TYR A 520 21.84 14.62 14.39
N MET A 521 21.68 13.30 14.48
CA MET A 521 22.78 12.38 14.85
C MET A 521 23.41 11.59 13.68
N HIS A 522 22.74 11.41 12.54
CA HIS A 522 23.24 10.54 11.45
C HIS A 522 23.83 11.34 10.26
N SER A 523 25.05 11.86 10.42
CA SER A 523 25.75 12.69 9.42
C SER A 523 26.36 11.93 8.22
N LEU A 524 26.13 10.63 8.02
CA LEU A 524 26.89 9.84 7.02
C LEU A 524 26.09 8.85 6.14
N GLN A 525 24.78 8.71 6.30
CA GLN A 525 23.93 8.00 5.33
C GLN A 525 22.59 8.71 5.22
N PHE A 526 22.34 9.40 4.10
CA PHE A 526 21.01 9.87 3.72
C PHE A 526 20.13 8.65 3.39
N SER A 527 19.71 7.88 4.39
CA SER A 527 18.50 7.10 4.28
C SER A 527 17.36 8.02 4.72
N ASP A 528 16.60 8.51 3.75
CA ASP A 528 15.43 9.34 4.00
C ASP A 528 14.46 8.57 4.93
N ASN A 529 14.32 9.00 6.19
CA ASN A 529 13.27 8.52 7.10
C ASN A 529 11.88 9.07 6.70
N VAL A 530 11.61 9.09 5.39
CA VAL A 530 10.34 9.48 4.80
C VAL A 530 9.22 8.62 5.37
N PHE A 531 9.48 7.33 5.61
CA PHE A 531 8.45 6.44 6.15
C PHE A 531 8.04 6.81 7.58
N LEU A 532 8.98 7.04 8.51
CA LEU A 532 8.66 7.45 9.88
C LEU A 532 7.97 8.83 9.90
N CYS A 533 8.37 9.74 9.02
CA CYS A 533 7.72 11.03 8.84
C CYS A 533 6.25 10.88 8.36
N GLN A 534 6.00 10.01 7.38
CA GLN A 534 4.64 9.67 6.92
C GLN A 534 3.80 9.04 8.05
N GLN A 535 4.39 8.14 8.84
CA GLN A 535 3.74 7.55 10.01
C GLN A 535 3.38 8.60 11.07
N ALA A 536 4.28 9.55 11.33
CA ALA A 536 4.01 10.67 12.24
C ALA A 536 2.87 11.55 11.71
N SER A 537 2.85 11.85 10.42
CA SER A 537 1.75 12.63 9.81
C SER A 537 0.41 11.90 9.91
N HIS A 538 0.37 10.58 9.70
CA HIS A 538 -0.83 9.78 9.92
C HIS A 538 -1.28 9.78 11.39
N LEU A 539 -0.35 9.73 12.34
CA LEU A 539 -0.67 9.81 13.76
C LEU A 539 -1.31 11.16 14.10
N LEU A 540 -0.73 12.26 13.64
CA LEU A 540 -1.27 13.61 13.85
C LEU A 540 -2.64 13.77 13.17
N LEU A 541 -2.82 13.21 11.97
CA LEU A 541 -4.13 13.20 11.30
C LEU A 541 -5.20 12.47 12.13
N TYR A 542 -4.85 11.34 12.76
CA TYR A 542 -5.75 10.63 13.66
C TYR A 542 -6.06 11.44 14.93
N PHE A 543 -5.09 12.19 15.46
CA PHE A 543 -5.31 13.07 16.61
C PHE A 543 -6.26 14.20 16.24
N THR A 544 -6.04 14.86 15.10
CA THR A 544 -6.95 15.89 14.57
C THR A 544 -8.37 15.34 14.43
N TYR A 545 -8.55 14.13 13.88
CA TYR A 545 -9.87 13.49 13.82
C TYR A 545 -10.48 13.22 15.19
N MET A 546 -9.74 12.65 16.13
CA MET A 546 -10.26 12.34 17.46
C MET A 546 -10.70 13.61 18.20
N PHE A 547 -9.93 14.69 18.11
CA PHE A 547 -10.22 15.93 18.83
C PHE A 547 -11.26 16.82 18.12
N GLN A 548 -11.28 16.87 16.78
CA GLN A 548 -12.15 17.77 16.01
C GLN A 548 -13.53 17.16 15.68
N SER A 549 -13.62 15.84 15.45
CA SER A 549 -14.88 15.21 14.97
C SER A 549 -16.02 15.22 16.00
N GLY A 550 -15.71 15.49 17.28
CA GLY A 550 -16.68 15.45 18.38
C GLY A 550 -17.17 14.05 18.76
N THR A 551 -16.56 12.99 18.20
CA THR A 551 -16.85 11.58 18.52
C THR A 551 -16.10 11.08 19.75
N PHE A 552 -14.95 11.68 20.09
CA PHE A 552 -14.11 11.34 21.24
C PHE A 552 -14.07 12.47 22.29
N ARG A 553 -15.24 12.89 22.79
CA ARG A 553 -15.34 14.09 23.66
C ARG A 553 -14.66 13.91 25.01
N ARG A 554 -14.83 12.74 25.65
CA ARG A 554 -14.24 12.49 26.98
C ARG A 554 -12.72 12.41 26.89
N LEU A 555 -12.19 11.82 25.81
CA LEU A 555 -10.78 11.81 25.50
C LEU A 555 -10.25 13.24 25.30
N THR A 556 -10.92 14.07 24.49
CA THR A 556 -10.54 15.48 24.28
C THR A 556 -10.51 16.25 25.60
N THR A 557 -11.56 16.13 26.43
CA THR A 557 -11.59 16.78 27.76
C THR A 557 -10.45 16.29 28.64
N SER A 558 -10.16 14.99 28.65
CA SER A 558 -9.05 14.42 29.44
C SER A 558 -7.67 14.91 28.94
N ALA A 559 -7.50 15.07 27.64
CA ALA A 559 -6.28 15.64 27.07
C ALA A 559 -6.12 17.12 27.46
N MET A 560 -7.20 17.90 27.43
CA MET A 560 -7.20 19.29 27.89
C MET A 560 -6.90 19.42 29.40
N THR A 561 -7.39 18.51 30.24
CA THR A 561 -7.07 18.54 31.68
C THR A 561 -5.61 18.22 31.94
N ILE A 562 -5.03 17.23 31.25
CA ILE A 562 -3.59 16.90 31.36
C ILE A 562 -2.73 18.11 30.99
N ILE A 563 -3.07 18.80 29.90
CA ILE A 563 -2.38 20.03 29.47
C ILE A 563 -2.44 21.11 30.56
N LYS A 564 -3.62 21.34 31.15
CA LYS A 564 -3.81 22.39 32.17
C LYS A 564 -3.09 22.05 33.49
N GLU A 565 -3.12 20.79 33.89
CA GLU A 565 -2.40 20.28 35.06
C GLU A 565 -0.89 20.52 34.90
N GLU A 566 -0.30 20.09 33.78
CA GLU A 566 1.13 20.28 33.49
C GLU A 566 1.54 21.76 33.36
N LEU A 567 0.68 22.64 32.86
CA LEU A 567 0.92 24.08 32.82
C LEU A 567 0.89 24.73 34.21
N SER A 568 0.11 24.18 35.14
CA SER A 568 -0.04 24.72 36.51
C SER A 568 1.07 24.29 37.47
N GLU A 569 1.72 23.15 37.21
CA GLU A 569 2.75 22.55 38.09
C GLU A 569 4.19 23.00 37.77
N GLN A 570 4.41 24.21 37.24
CA GLN A 570 5.74 24.69 36.80
C GLN A 570 6.83 24.78 37.90
N GLU A 571 6.54 24.52 39.18
CA GLU A 571 7.49 24.69 40.29
C GLU A 571 7.86 23.41 41.07
N VAL A 572 7.29 22.24 40.77
CA VAL A 572 7.67 20.98 41.44
C VAL A 572 8.23 20.01 40.40
N PRO A 573 9.44 19.44 40.59
CA PRO A 573 9.94 18.42 39.67
C PRO A 573 8.98 17.22 39.72
N SER A 574 8.33 16.94 38.58
CA SER A 574 7.31 15.90 38.45
C SER A 574 7.75 14.59 39.11
N GLU A 575 6.88 13.97 39.91
CA GLU A 575 7.09 12.64 40.51
C GLU A 575 7.29 11.51 39.48
N TYR A 576 7.13 11.79 38.18
CA TYR A 576 7.23 10.82 37.08
C TYR A 576 8.28 11.21 36.02
N PRO A 577 9.59 11.05 36.28
CA PRO A 577 10.67 11.30 35.29
C PRO A 577 10.66 10.35 34.07
N VAL A 578 9.64 9.50 33.97
CA VAL A 578 9.59 8.33 33.09
C VAL A 578 8.74 8.58 31.82
N TYR A 579 7.86 9.59 31.84
CA TYR A 579 6.95 9.94 30.75
C TYR A 579 7.30 11.32 30.14
N TYR A 580 7.12 11.48 28.84
CA TYR A 580 7.24 12.78 28.16
C TYR A 580 6.23 13.78 28.69
N THR A 581 6.71 14.97 29.02
CA THR A 581 5.86 16.13 29.30
C THR A 581 5.57 16.88 28.01
N ILE A 582 4.51 17.67 27.99
CA ILE A 582 4.11 18.41 26.78
C ILE A 582 5.15 19.47 26.41
N ASN A 583 5.78 20.12 27.39
CA ASN A 583 6.88 21.05 27.16
C ASN A 583 8.12 20.37 26.53
N GLU A 584 8.40 19.10 26.85
CA GLU A 584 9.46 18.35 26.16
C GLU A 584 9.11 18.07 24.70
N ILE A 585 7.86 17.66 24.43
CA ILE A 585 7.36 17.42 23.07
C ILE A 585 7.42 18.71 22.23
N GLU A 586 7.04 19.86 22.80
CA GLU A 586 7.15 21.16 22.15
C GLU A 586 8.59 21.53 21.77
N ASN A 587 9.53 21.34 22.70
CA ASN A 587 10.94 21.61 22.45
C ASN A 587 11.49 20.70 21.35
N LEU A 588 11.01 19.46 21.25
CA LEU A 588 11.38 18.57 20.14
C LEU A 588 10.78 19.03 18.81
N PHE A 589 9.49 19.42 18.77
CA PHE A 589 8.85 19.96 17.57
C PHE A 589 9.52 21.24 17.06
N HIS A 590 9.90 22.13 17.98
CA HIS A 590 10.63 23.34 17.63
C HIS A 590 11.99 23.02 16.99
N LYS A 591 12.72 22.04 17.54
CA LYS A 591 14.00 21.59 16.96
C LYS A 591 13.84 20.94 15.59
N ILE A 592 12.76 20.19 15.32
CA ILE A 592 12.58 19.56 14.01
C ILE A 592 11.96 20.48 12.94
N ALA A 593 11.52 21.69 13.30
CA ALA A 593 10.90 22.66 12.38
C ALA A 593 11.70 22.95 11.10
N PRO A 594 13.05 23.04 11.12
CA PRO A 594 13.83 23.24 9.89
C PRO A 594 13.77 22.07 8.91
N PHE A 595 13.49 20.85 9.39
CA PHE A 595 13.52 19.62 8.60
C PHE A 595 12.12 19.11 8.24
N TYR A 596 11.17 19.19 9.18
CA TYR A 596 9.81 18.65 9.04
C TYR A 596 8.73 19.70 9.36
N PRO A 597 8.66 20.80 8.58
CA PRO A 597 7.77 21.92 8.87
C PRO A 597 6.27 21.57 8.78
N THR A 598 5.88 20.61 7.93
CA THR A 598 4.48 20.15 7.82
C THR A 598 3.98 19.47 9.10
N LEU A 599 4.82 18.65 9.74
CA LEU A 599 4.49 17.99 11.02
C LEU A 599 4.31 19.02 12.14
N VAL A 600 5.13 20.07 12.16
CA VAL A 600 5.02 21.15 13.15
C VAL A 600 3.71 21.90 13.00
N VAL A 601 3.31 22.25 11.76
CA VAL A 601 2.01 22.90 11.51
C VAL A 601 0.84 21.99 11.91
N GLN A 602 0.91 20.68 11.62
CA GLN A 602 -0.10 19.72 12.06
C GLN A 602 -0.18 19.60 13.59
N TRP A 603 0.97 19.65 14.28
CA TRP A 603 1.01 19.68 15.74
C TRP A 603 0.42 20.98 16.31
N CYS A 604 0.77 22.14 15.74
CA CYS A 604 0.15 23.41 16.11
C CYS A 604 -1.38 23.35 15.97
N ASN A 605 -1.90 22.70 14.92
CA ASN A 605 -3.35 22.52 14.74
C ASN A 605 -3.98 21.64 15.83
N ILE A 606 -3.27 20.65 16.35
CA ILE A 606 -3.76 19.86 17.49
C ILE A 606 -3.75 20.69 18.78
N LEU A 607 -2.71 21.50 18.99
CA LEU A 607 -2.63 22.40 20.14
C LEU A 607 -3.75 23.45 20.15
N THR A 608 -4.12 24.01 18.99
CA THR A 608 -5.28 24.92 18.90
C THR A 608 -6.58 24.21 19.26
N LEU A 609 -6.83 23.00 18.74
CA LEU A 609 -8.01 22.19 19.08
C LEU A 609 -8.10 21.82 20.58
N LEU A 610 -6.96 21.73 21.27
CA LEU A 610 -6.89 21.43 22.70
C LEU A 610 -6.90 22.69 23.59
N ASN A 611 -7.16 23.86 23.01
CA ASN A 611 -7.15 25.16 23.69
C ASN A 611 -5.84 25.46 24.44
N TYR A 612 -4.70 25.22 23.77
CA TYR A 612 -3.39 25.47 24.35
C TYR A 612 -2.92 26.92 24.17
N ASP A 613 -2.91 27.68 25.25
CA ASP A 613 -2.52 29.10 25.28
C ASP A 613 -1.17 29.34 25.98
N ASN A 614 -0.10 28.69 25.52
CA ASN A 614 1.25 29.03 26.01
C ASN A 614 1.92 30.05 25.09
N ARG A 615 1.98 31.30 25.57
CA ARG A 615 2.61 32.41 24.83
C ARG A 615 4.07 32.17 24.48
N LYS A 616 4.84 31.51 25.36
CA LYS A 616 6.27 31.24 25.12
C LYS A 616 6.49 30.27 23.97
N PHE A 617 5.55 29.36 23.72
CA PHE A 617 5.59 28.45 22.60
C PHE A 617 5.17 29.16 21.30
N TRP A 618 4.02 29.82 21.32
CA TRP A 618 3.49 30.52 20.15
C TRP A 618 4.39 31.66 19.68
N SER A 619 5.05 32.38 20.59
CA SER A 619 6.05 33.40 20.22
C SER A 619 7.26 32.79 19.51
N LYS A 620 7.73 31.61 19.91
CA LYS A 620 8.86 30.91 19.23
C LYS A 620 8.50 30.39 17.85
N ILE A 621 7.24 29.99 17.64
CA ILE A 621 6.75 29.53 16.34
C ILE A 621 6.54 30.70 15.37
N VAL A 622 5.96 31.79 15.86
CA VAL A 622 5.58 32.95 15.05
C VAL A 622 6.72 33.97 14.91
N GLN A 623 7.68 33.99 15.83
CA GLN A 623 8.86 34.87 15.77
C GLN A 623 10.13 34.05 16.04
N PRO A 624 10.62 33.25 15.08
CA PRO A 624 11.82 32.43 15.27
C PRO A 624 13.12 33.24 15.46
N HIS A 625 13.05 34.59 15.46
CA HIS A 625 14.18 35.50 15.52
C HIS A 625 14.29 36.32 16.82
N GLN A 626 13.32 36.23 17.74
CA GLN A 626 13.41 36.90 19.04
C GLN A 626 13.50 35.85 20.14
N GLU A 627 14.65 35.76 20.81
CA GLU A 627 14.66 35.21 22.16
C GLU A 627 13.72 36.07 23.02
N PRO A 628 12.94 35.49 23.94
CA PRO A 628 12.06 36.26 24.81
C PRO A 628 12.93 37.10 25.76
N GLU A 629 13.20 38.35 25.39
CA GLU A 629 13.71 39.34 26.32
C GLU A 629 12.60 39.69 27.32
N ASP A 630 12.69 39.11 28.52
CA ASP A 630 12.03 39.63 29.72
C ASP A 630 12.62 41.03 30.02
N VAL A 631 12.18 42.07 29.31
CA VAL A 631 12.58 43.45 29.60
C VAL A 631 11.35 44.33 29.69
N GLU A 632 11.14 44.85 30.91
CA GLU A 632 10.13 45.85 31.26
C GLU A 632 10.14 47.04 30.29
N PRO A 633 8.99 47.69 30.07
CA PRO A 633 8.89 48.77 29.09
C PRO A 633 9.54 50.04 29.63
N THR A 634 10.82 50.26 29.34
CA THR A 634 11.41 51.60 29.48
C THR A 634 11.27 52.43 28.22
N THR A 635 10.69 53.60 28.43
CA THR A 635 10.36 54.68 27.49
C THR A 635 11.51 55.12 26.59
N ILE A 636 11.17 55.25 25.30
CA ILE A 636 11.72 56.16 24.30
C ILE A 636 13.14 55.82 23.80
N SER A 637 13.19 55.11 22.68
CA SER A 637 14.07 55.48 21.56
C SER A 637 13.40 55.17 20.24
N MET A 638 12.87 56.21 19.58
CA MET A 638 12.69 56.23 18.13
C MET A 638 14.07 56.11 17.49
N GLN A 639 14.56 54.89 17.33
CA GLN A 639 15.61 54.59 16.38
C GLN A 639 15.01 53.66 15.35
N VAL A 640 15.09 54.12 14.11
CA VAL A 640 14.70 53.45 12.89
C VAL A 640 15.12 51.98 12.97
N ILE A 641 14.15 51.08 13.13
CA ILE A 641 14.37 49.65 12.90
C ILE A 641 14.59 49.56 11.39
N GLU A 642 15.84 49.65 10.96
CA GLU A 642 16.26 49.06 9.71
C GLU A 642 15.85 47.59 9.79
N LYS A 643 14.72 47.25 9.17
CA LYS A 643 14.31 45.87 8.92
C LYS A 643 15.41 45.28 8.05
N ASN A 644 16.47 44.76 8.67
CA ASN A 644 17.34 43.80 8.03
C ASN A 644 16.40 42.71 7.53
N ILE A 645 16.26 42.60 6.20
CA ILE A 645 15.48 41.55 5.55
C ILE A 645 16.25 40.27 5.82
N ILE A 646 16.00 39.65 6.97
CA ILE A 646 16.56 38.36 7.33
C ILE A 646 15.76 37.34 6.51
N PHE A 647 16.38 36.77 5.49
CA PHE A 647 15.77 35.72 4.70
C PHE A 647 15.63 34.46 5.56
N LEU A 648 14.40 34.19 6.01
CA LEU A 648 14.09 32.97 6.75
C LEU A 648 14.12 31.76 5.78
N PRO A 649 14.68 30.61 6.18
CA PRO A 649 14.59 29.38 5.40
C PRO A 649 13.13 29.06 5.07
N CYS A 650 12.86 28.60 3.84
CA CYS A 650 11.49 28.35 3.37
C CYS A 650 10.68 27.44 4.31
N ASN A 651 11.31 26.44 4.91
CA ASN A 651 10.67 25.54 5.88
C ASN A 651 10.21 26.28 7.16
N LEU A 652 11.03 27.18 7.68
CA LEU A 652 10.68 27.97 8.87
C LEU A 652 9.65 29.05 8.53
N GLU A 653 9.70 29.63 7.33
CA GLU A 653 8.67 30.55 6.83
C GLU A 653 7.31 29.86 6.70
N MET A 654 7.30 28.58 6.31
CA MET A 654 6.09 27.78 6.27
C MET A 654 5.49 27.55 7.67
N VAL A 655 6.34 27.28 8.66
CA VAL A 655 5.91 27.15 10.07
C VAL A 655 5.42 28.47 10.64
N HIS A 656 6.11 29.58 10.33
CA HIS A 656 5.72 30.94 10.71
C HIS A 656 4.32 31.29 10.20
N ARG A 657 4.10 31.19 8.88
CA ARG A 657 2.78 31.47 8.26
C ARG A 657 1.71 30.51 8.75
N GLY A 658 2.02 29.22 8.87
CA GLY A 658 1.10 28.21 9.40
C GLY A 658 0.70 28.47 10.84
N GLY A 659 1.63 28.92 11.69
CA GLY A 659 1.36 29.30 13.07
C GLY A 659 0.41 30.49 13.19
N ILE A 660 0.59 31.53 12.36
CA ILE A 660 -0.31 32.69 12.34
C ILE A 660 -1.72 32.29 11.91
N ILE A 661 -1.84 31.52 10.82
CA ILE A 661 -3.12 31.01 10.30
C ILE A 661 -3.90 30.25 11.37
N LEU A 662 -3.22 29.40 12.15
CA LEU A 662 -3.82 28.58 13.20
C LEU A 662 -4.14 29.40 14.47
N LEU A 663 -3.33 30.42 14.79
CA LEU A 663 -3.66 31.35 15.87
C LEU A 663 -4.88 32.21 15.55
N CYS A 664 -5.03 32.65 14.30
CA CYS A 664 -6.26 33.30 13.85
C CYS A 664 -7.48 32.40 14.07
N ASP A 665 -7.36 31.12 13.69
CA ASP A 665 -8.42 30.11 13.90
C ASP A 665 -8.75 29.93 15.40
N TYR A 666 -7.72 29.80 16.25
CA TYR A 666 -7.89 29.71 17.71
C TYR A 666 -8.62 30.92 18.32
N VAL A 667 -8.26 32.14 17.90
CA VAL A 667 -8.90 33.37 18.39
C VAL A 667 -10.34 33.48 17.90
N CYS A 668 -10.64 33.04 16.67
CA CYS A 668 -12.01 32.94 16.16
C CYS A 668 -12.87 32.00 17.00
N GLU A 669 -12.33 30.86 17.44
CA GLU A 669 -13.03 29.91 18.31
C GLU A 669 -13.16 30.41 19.76
N ASN A 670 -12.20 31.23 20.23
CA ASN A 670 -12.14 31.76 21.59
C ASN A 670 -12.16 33.31 21.65
N PRO A 671 -13.24 33.98 21.21
CA PRO A 671 -13.30 35.45 21.11
C PRO A 671 -13.25 36.17 22.46
N THR A 672 -13.44 35.44 23.57
CA THR A 672 -13.34 35.98 24.93
C THR A 672 -11.90 36.24 25.38
N ASP A 673 -10.90 35.65 24.71
CA ASP A 673 -9.49 35.88 25.00
C ASP A 673 -8.96 37.13 24.26
N VAL A 674 -9.37 38.28 24.77
CA VAL A 674 -9.00 39.59 24.21
C VAL A 674 -7.48 39.82 24.25
N VAL A 675 -6.77 39.15 25.17
CA VAL A 675 -5.34 39.38 25.36
C VAL A 675 -4.53 38.72 24.24
N GLN A 676 -4.88 37.49 23.86
CA GLN A 676 -4.24 36.80 22.74
C GLN A 676 -4.58 37.46 21.40
N MET A 677 -5.83 37.93 21.23
CA MET A 677 -6.23 38.70 20.06
C MET A 677 -5.44 40.01 19.91
N THR A 678 -5.31 40.78 21.00
CA THR A 678 -4.56 42.04 20.98
C THR A 678 -3.09 41.80 20.67
N TRP A 679 -2.50 40.75 21.25
CA TRP A 679 -1.11 40.37 21.00
C TRP A 679 -0.87 40.00 19.53
N LEU A 680 -1.76 39.20 18.93
CA LEU A 680 -1.68 38.77 17.53
C LEU A 680 -1.78 39.97 16.58
N ILE A 681 -2.76 40.85 16.81
CA ILE A 681 -2.94 42.06 15.99
C ILE A 681 -1.71 42.95 16.12
N VAL A 682 -1.31 43.36 17.32
CA VAL A 682 -0.24 44.35 17.51
C VAL A 682 1.10 43.90 16.89
N ASN A 683 1.41 42.61 16.98
CA ASN A 683 2.72 42.10 16.56
C ASN A 683 2.75 41.62 15.09
N HIS A 684 1.61 41.17 14.54
CA HIS A 684 1.58 40.46 13.25
C HIS A 684 0.60 41.08 12.22
N VAL A 685 0.25 42.37 12.33
CA VAL A 685 -0.64 43.05 11.35
C VAL A 685 -0.23 42.80 9.90
N ASN A 686 1.06 42.95 9.58
CA ASN A 686 1.54 42.84 8.19
C ASN A 686 1.36 41.41 7.65
N ASP A 687 1.68 40.40 8.47
CA ASP A 687 1.56 39.00 8.10
C ASP A 687 0.08 38.59 7.92
N ILE A 688 -0.82 39.13 8.76
CA ILE A 688 -2.26 38.92 8.64
C ILE A 688 -2.81 39.50 7.32
N ILE A 689 -2.34 40.68 6.92
CA ILE A 689 -2.71 41.31 5.64
C ILE A 689 -2.24 40.44 4.46
N ASP A 690 -0.99 39.97 4.51
CA ASP A 690 -0.40 39.14 3.47
C ASP A 690 -1.10 37.77 3.33
N LEU A 691 -1.61 37.23 4.44
CA LEU A 691 -2.32 35.93 4.50
C LEU A 691 -3.85 36.05 4.36
N SER A 692 -4.36 37.22 4.01
CA SER A 692 -5.82 37.50 3.89
C SER A 692 -6.56 36.67 2.84
N LEU A 693 -5.87 35.89 2.01
CA LEU A 693 -6.49 34.95 1.06
C LEU A 693 -6.81 33.59 1.70
N GLU A 694 -6.22 33.27 2.86
CA GLU A 694 -6.49 32.04 3.61
C GLU A 694 -7.85 32.12 4.31
N THR A 695 -8.61 31.04 4.32
CA THR A 695 -9.99 31.03 4.82
C THR A 695 -10.08 31.37 6.31
N THR A 696 -9.20 30.81 7.15
CA THR A 696 -9.22 31.07 8.60
C THR A 696 -8.86 32.53 8.93
N VAL A 697 -7.97 33.13 8.16
CA VAL A 697 -7.59 34.55 8.32
C VAL A 697 -8.69 35.47 7.81
N GLN A 698 -9.40 35.10 6.75
CA GLN A 698 -10.59 35.83 6.30
C GLN A 698 -11.68 35.85 7.36
N ASP A 699 -11.91 34.71 8.04
CA ASP A 699 -12.89 34.61 9.11
C ASP A 699 -12.48 35.42 10.35
N PHE A 700 -11.18 35.60 10.59
CA PHE A 700 -10.66 36.49 11.65
C PHE A 700 -10.82 37.98 11.35
N ILE A 701 -10.68 38.38 10.08
CA ILE A 701 -10.81 39.79 9.66
C ILE A 701 -12.28 40.24 9.61
N ARG A 702 -13.21 39.31 9.36
CA ARG A 702 -14.65 39.58 9.28
C ARG A 702 -15.28 39.75 10.65
#